data_AF-A0A9P0I184-F1
#
_entry.id   AF-A0A9P0I184-F1
#
_cell.length_a   1.000
_cell.length_b   1.000
_cell.length_c   1.000
_cell.angle_alpha   90.00
_cell.angle_beta   90.00
_cell.angle_gamma   90.00
#
_symmetry.space_group_name_H-M   'P 1'
#
loop_
_entity.id
_entity.type
_entity.pdbx_description
1 polymer ?
#
loop_
_entity_poly.entity_id
_entity_poly.type
_entity_poly.pdbx_seq_one_letter_code
_entity_poly.pdbx_strand_id
1 'polypeptide(L)'
;MHLSVDTMLGKKPDKCKVCMLRNVKPDHFESEKHKQNCCLRKYTANKSHFTANRVKVASLYCEVTSSTASTNSSEGKIKISVKPDETVEFKFTLSNDSKLNNLEVIAVDLIHSELHFEIPNNPYKPGNQPHTIPPRSKLHEKVVVSFKAPHIGQYETPILFKLKQKDVSNETIVLMRDMVVYVEETVSLHDKIISPYEKKPVWAKQLLRSPHKEDSDEMFPIPKSYKPIFANNLQPVGKATELQKELAADIRKTLDVGITKENYVKFFHNLLWYEETIIRVNIKNYNMSGVTMKIQATPNHGIVYALTIPGLSEKRPSLMMGDLLFLRHHNQSDVMFEAIVKEVTENVAYIGGMHANFASGYSMTALYDIRFFLSRISLERMHKAVHEIRDNGHYPRIFPTRNTRKIEVESILNYFNPLVEENVEQRCAVERIVAGTSGTAPYMVHGPPGTGKTITIVEAVLQLAIRPTKTRILICTDSNMAADHVACMLIKYKHMFPKGKWLLRANSKFRNWDTLPECLYKFSNGRSRQQFVNVSLDDFVKYPIVITTLSHAAKFGRHMLHRRMGNHISHLFIDEAAQASEPACLIPVCALLKQTGTLVLAGDPHQLGPVVISRTAAGIGLGTSLMERLMKTCDLYSDEEDKTDYVVMLRDNFRSHPDILEIPDKLFYKGQLRACAEQDPLSTIDVLGEKETSRAIVFHGVLSKEEKMGKSPSYFNMMECEMVQQYVKRLVQVHNVSASDIGVVTPYIRQVYQIRKSLQECGIRKIDVGTVEGYQGQEKRVVIISTVRANCDLLEYDAKFQLGFLVDDKRFNVAITRAKAKVIIIGNPLCLDKDVKWRMYMDRCRELGTYHGFDSKHIMSNGSGQQIVNKLAPLLKGMSISARKPKK
;
A
#
# COMPACT_ATOMS: atom_id res chain seq x y z
N MET A 1 36.19 13.12 -10.01
CA MET A 1 37.07 12.34 -9.13
C MET A 1 36.78 12.75 -7.69
N HIS A 2 36.23 11.86 -6.88
CA HIS A 2 36.25 11.95 -5.41
C HIS A 2 36.29 10.50 -4.93
N LEU A 3 37.48 10.01 -4.57
CA LEU A 3 37.65 8.70 -3.96
C LEU A 3 37.32 8.83 -2.46
N SER A 4 36.53 7.91 -1.93
CA SER A 4 36.23 7.85 -0.51
C SER A 4 37.50 7.49 0.29
N VAL A 5 37.54 7.95 1.54
CA VAL A 5 38.61 7.75 2.52
C VAL A 5 39.05 6.28 2.63
N ASP A 6 38.13 5.33 2.43
CA ASP A 6 38.42 3.88 2.41
C ASP A 6 39.43 3.46 1.32
N THR A 7 39.49 4.19 0.21
CA THR A 7 40.41 3.89 -0.91
C THR A 7 41.83 4.39 -0.64
N MET A 8 42.00 5.40 0.22
CA MET A 8 43.32 5.88 0.63
C MET A 8 43.97 5.02 1.72
N LEU A 9 43.17 4.18 2.41
CA LEU A 9 43.62 3.33 3.50
C LEU A 9 43.85 1.86 3.10
N GLY A 10 43.86 1.54 1.80
CA GLY A 10 44.22 0.21 1.29
C GLY A 10 43.22 -0.91 1.61
N LYS A 11 42.05 -0.61 2.20
CA LYS A 11 40.99 -1.61 2.44
C LYS A 11 40.15 -1.79 1.19
N LYS A 12 40.19 -3.00 0.61
CA LYS A 12 39.41 -3.36 -0.59
C LYS A 12 37.92 -3.47 -0.24
N PRO A 13 37.01 -2.92 -1.07
CA PRO A 13 35.58 -2.90 -0.74
C PRO A 13 34.96 -4.30 -0.91
N ASP A 14 34.50 -4.88 0.20
CA ASP A 14 33.72 -6.13 0.27
C ASP A 14 32.35 -6.04 -0.41
N LYS A 15 32.00 -4.87 -0.97
CA LYS A 15 30.70 -4.58 -1.56
C LYS A 15 30.86 -3.78 -2.84
N CYS A 16 30.24 -4.25 -3.91
CA CYS A 16 30.17 -3.52 -5.16
C CYS A 16 28.85 -2.74 -5.24
N LYS A 17 28.88 -1.41 -5.22
CA LYS A 17 27.67 -0.55 -5.30
C LYS A 17 27.02 -0.45 -6.69
N VAL A 18 27.65 -0.99 -7.74
CA VAL A 18 27.12 -0.97 -9.12
C VAL A 18 26.34 -2.26 -9.43
N CYS A 19 26.89 -3.40 -9.03
CA CYS A 19 26.26 -4.72 -9.13
C CYS A 19 25.55 -5.18 -7.85
N MET A 20 25.64 -4.39 -6.78
CA MET A 20 25.03 -4.61 -5.46
C MET A 20 25.35 -5.97 -4.82
N LEU A 21 26.54 -6.54 -5.10
CA LEU A 21 27.01 -7.79 -4.49
C LEU A 21 27.80 -7.52 -3.20
N ARG A 22 27.65 -8.39 -2.19
CA ARG A 22 28.46 -8.45 -0.96
C ARG A 22 29.44 -9.64 -1.05
N ASN A 23 30.59 -9.54 -0.40
CA ASN A 23 31.70 -10.50 -0.44
C ASN A 23 32.22 -10.73 -1.87
N VAL A 24 32.37 -9.64 -2.61
CA VAL A 24 32.80 -9.69 -4.01
C VAL A 24 34.28 -10.00 -4.10
N LYS A 25 34.59 -11.15 -4.71
CA LYS A 25 35.96 -11.54 -5.05
C LYS A 25 36.62 -10.42 -5.90
N PRO A 26 37.95 -10.23 -5.80
CA PRO A 26 38.64 -9.12 -6.45
C PRO A 26 38.41 -9.00 -7.98
N ASP A 27 38.13 -10.12 -8.64
CA ASP A 27 37.81 -10.25 -10.07
C ASP A 27 36.41 -9.74 -10.46
N HIS A 28 35.49 -9.57 -9.51
CA HIS A 28 34.14 -9.07 -9.77
C HIS A 28 34.11 -7.69 -10.44
N PHE A 29 34.95 -6.76 -9.98
CA PHE A 29 35.00 -5.40 -10.53
C PHE A 29 35.56 -5.39 -11.96
N GLU A 30 36.18 -6.50 -12.39
CA GLU A 30 36.60 -6.72 -13.78
C GLU A 30 35.61 -7.56 -14.59
N SER A 31 34.57 -8.12 -13.95
CA SER A 31 33.56 -8.93 -14.63
C SER A 31 32.80 -8.15 -15.70
N GLU A 32 32.48 -8.82 -16.80
CA GLU A 32 31.70 -8.23 -17.91
C GLU A 32 30.35 -7.68 -17.42
N LYS A 33 29.70 -8.41 -16.50
CA LYS A 33 28.45 -8.03 -15.84
C LYS A 33 28.56 -6.69 -15.11
N HIS A 34 29.68 -6.44 -14.44
CA HIS A 34 29.92 -5.16 -13.74
C HIS A 34 30.08 -3.99 -14.68
N LYS A 35 30.75 -4.20 -15.81
CA LYS A 35 30.94 -3.18 -16.84
C LYS A 35 29.62 -2.81 -17.52
N GLN A 36 28.76 -3.79 -17.80
CA GLN A 36 27.43 -3.56 -18.38
C GLN A 36 26.51 -2.78 -17.43
N ASN A 37 26.44 -3.17 -16.16
CA ASN A 37 25.63 -2.46 -15.15
C ASN A 37 26.12 -1.02 -14.91
N CYS A 38 27.44 -0.79 -14.98
CA CYS A 38 28.02 0.55 -14.98
C CYS A 38 27.52 1.40 -16.15
N CYS A 39 27.50 0.85 -17.37
CA CYS A 39 27.04 1.54 -18.58
C CYS A 39 25.54 1.86 -18.53
N LEU A 40 24.71 0.89 -18.12
CA LEU A 40 23.27 1.08 -17.95
C LEU A 40 22.96 2.17 -16.92
N ARG A 41 23.65 2.15 -15.78
CA ARG A 41 23.48 3.18 -14.73
C ARG A 41 23.89 4.57 -15.22
N LYS A 42 24.95 4.67 -16.04
CA LYS A 42 25.35 5.94 -16.69
C LYS A 42 24.34 6.39 -17.74
N TYR A 43 23.72 5.48 -18.48
CA TYR A 43 22.66 5.78 -19.47
C TYR A 43 21.39 6.29 -18.79
N THR A 44 20.86 5.57 -17.80
CA THR A 44 19.64 5.98 -17.08
C THR A 44 19.80 7.35 -16.42
N ALA A 45 21.01 7.69 -15.99
CA ALA A 45 21.34 8.99 -15.41
C ALA A 45 21.47 10.13 -16.45
N ASN A 46 21.80 9.84 -17.72
CA ASN A 46 22.12 10.84 -18.75
C ASN A 46 21.32 10.68 -20.06
N LYS A 47 20.13 10.06 -19.99
CA LYS A 47 19.32 9.66 -21.15
C LYS A 47 19.06 10.78 -22.16
N SER A 48 18.87 12.02 -21.70
CA SER A 48 18.65 13.21 -22.55
C SER A 48 19.88 13.66 -23.35
N HIS A 49 21.09 13.23 -22.95
CA HIS A 49 22.34 13.60 -23.61
C HIS A 49 22.62 12.76 -24.87
N PHE A 50 22.18 11.49 -24.88
CA PHE A 50 22.42 10.56 -26.00
C PHE A 50 21.28 10.53 -27.03
N THR A 51 20.07 10.95 -26.65
CA THR A 51 18.92 11.05 -27.55
C THR A 51 18.88 12.37 -28.33
N ALA A 52 19.34 13.47 -27.73
CA ALA A 52 19.50 14.75 -28.40
C ALA A 52 20.79 14.72 -29.24
N ASN A 53 20.67 14.75 -30.56
CA ASN A 53 21.78 14.84 -31.50
C ASN A 53 22.48 16.22 -31.41
N ARG A 54 23.13 16.52 -30.27
CA ARG A 54 23.69 17.85 -29.97
C ARG A 54 24.86 18.22 -30.89
N VAL A 55 25.53 17.23 -31.47
CA VAL A 55 26.66 17.41 -32.38
C VAL A 55 26.21 17.75 -33.82
N LYS A 56 24.95 17.43 -34.19
CA LYS A 56 24.33 17.74 -35.51
C LYS A 56 25.15 17.34 -36.75
N VAL A 57 25.95 16.29 -36.65
CA VAL A 57 26.83 15.80 -37.75
C VAL A 57 26.33 14.53 -38.42
N ALA A 58 25.34 13.85 -37.83
CA ALA A 58 24.75 12.64 -38.39
C ALA A 58 23.28 12.53 -38.02
N SER A 59 22.43 12.11 -38.96
CA SER A 59 21.00 11.90 -38.74
C SER A 59 20.65 10.42 -38.86
N LEU A 60 19.74 9.96 -37.99
CA LEU A 60 19.30 8.57 -37.94
C LEU A 60 17.79 8.51 -38.08
N TYR A 61 17.35 7.88 -39.16
CA TYR A 61 15.94 7.64 -39.49
C TYR A 61 15.63 6.15 -39.37
N CYS A 62 14.39 5.80 -39.01
CA CYS A 62 13.95 4.41 -38.92
C CYS A 62 12.57 4.26 -39.58
N GLU A 63 12.48 3.30 -40.49
CA GLU A 63 11.23 2.78 -41.06
C GLU A 63 10.88 1.49 -40.34
N VAL A 64 9.61 1.23 -40.08
CA VAL A 64 9.17 -0.03 -39.46
C VAL A 64 8.22 -0.75 -40.39
N THR A 65 8.48 -2.03 -40.70
CA THR A 65 7.61 -2.87 -41.52
C THR A 65 6.99 -4.00 -40.69
N SER A 66 5.67 -4.14 -40.79
CA SER A 66 4.83 -5.16 -40.11
C SER A 66 3.53 -5.36 -40.91
N SER A 67 2.85 -6.49 -40.75
CA SER A 67 1.62 -6.79 -41.49
C SER A 67 0.37 -6.07 -40.95
N THR A 68 0.37 -5.58 -39.71
CA THR A 68 -0.85 -4.98 -39.10
C THR A 68 -0.71 -3.63 -38.37
N ALA A 69 0.47 -2.98 -38.34
CA ALA A 69 0.71 -1.93 -37.36
C ALA A 69 0.35 -0.48 -37.73
N SER A 70 0.14 0.31 -36.65
CA SER A 70 0.21 1.78 -36.63
C SER A 70 1.51 2.22 -35.93
N THR A 71 2.27 3.14 -36.53
CA THR A 71 3.54 3.64 -36.00
C THR A 71 3.37 5.02 -35.34
N ASN A 72 3.95 5.21 -34.15
CA ASN A 72 4.05 6.52 -33.51
C ASN A 72 5.52 6.78 -33.15
N SER A 73 6.17 7.71 -33.87
CA SER A 73 7.53 8.15 -33.58
C SER A 73 7.52 9.41 -32.72
N SER A 74 8.31 9.42 -31.65
CA SER A 74 8.63 10.62 -30.87
C SER A 74 10.14 10.66 -30.69
N GLU A 75 10.76 11.85 -30.68
CA GLU A 75 12.22 12.00 -30.68
C GLU A 75 12.92 11.04 -29.69
N GLY A 76 13.69 10.09 -30.24
CA GLY A 76 14.49 9.12 -29.48
C GLY A 76 13.82 7.77 -29.13
N LYS A 77 12.50 7.61 -29.36
CA LYS A 77 11.76 6.34 -29.11
C LYS A 77 10.88 5.94 -30.29
N ILE A 78 10.96 4.68 -30.69
CA ILE A 78 10.16 4.06 -31.74
C ILE A 78 9.20 3.07 -31.07
N LYS A 79 7.90 3.19 -31.34
CA LYS A 79 6.87 2.35 -30.74
C LYS A 79 6.01 1.70 -31.81
N ILE A 80 5.72 0.42 -31.62
CA ILE A 80 4.85 -0.37 -32.49
C ILE A 80 4.03 -1.39 -31.68
N SER A 81 2.81 -1.67 -32.12
CA SER A 81 1.96 -2.72 -31.57
C SER A 81 1.71 -3.78 -32.65
N VAL A 82 1.80 -5.06 -32.27
CA VAL A 82 1.65 -6.22 -33.15
C VAL A 82 0.93 -7.37 -32.46
N LYS A 83 0.46 -8.36 -33.24
CA LYS A 83 -0.11 -9.59 -32.69
C LYS A 83 0.98 -10.57 -32.22
N PRO A 84 0.64 -11.54 -31.34
CA PRO A 84 1.53 -12.67 -31.05
C PRO A 84 2.07 -13.32 -32.33
N ASP A 85 3.36 -13.66 -32.32
CA ASP A 85 4.11 -14.26 -33.44
C ASP A 85 4.23 -13.42 -34.74
N GLU A 86 3.77 -12.17 -34.74
CA GLU A 86 4.01 -11.27 -35.86
C GLU A 86 5.47 -10.80 -35.90
N THR A 87 6.05 -10.80 -37.10
CA THR A 87 7.44 -10.35 -37.32
C THR A 87 7.48 -8.86 -37.64
N VAL A 88 8.36 -8.12 -36.96
CA VAL A 88 8.56 -6.68 -37.13
C VAL A 88 9.99 -6.42 -37.57
N GLU A 89 10.19 -5.57 -38.59
CA GLU A 89 11.53 -5.13 -38.97
C GLU A 89 11.68 -3.62 -38.78
N PHE A 90 12.67 -3.20 -37.97
CA PHE A 90 13.11 -1.82 -37.83
C PHE A 90 14.30 -1.55 -38.76
N LYS A 91 14.10 -0.74 -39.80
CA LYS A 91 15.09 -0.43 -40.84
C LYS A 91 15.68 0.95 -40.62
N PHE A 92 16.89 1.00 -40.07
CA PHE A 92 17.61 2.23 -39.77
C PHE A 92 18.45 2.72 -40.95
N THR A 93 18.28 3.99 -41.29
CA THR A 93 19.09 4.71 -42.28
C THR A 93 19.92 5.77 -41.57
N LEU A 94 21.25 5.65 -41.64
CA LEU A 94 22.20 6.60 -41.08
C LEU A 94 22.71 7.53 -42.19
N SER A 95 22.65 8.84 -41.96
CA SER A 95 23.15 9.86 -42.89
C SER A 95 24.26 10.68 -42.25
N ASN A 96 25.27 11.05 -43.05
CA ASN A 96 26.31 12.00 -42.66
C ASN A 96 25.86 13.40 -43.08
N ASP A 97 25.49 14.22 -42.10
CA ASP A 97 24.99 15.59 -42.33
C ASP A 97 26.14 16.62 -42.42
N SER A 98 27.39 16.19 -42.24
CA SER A 98 28.54 17.10 -42.27
C SER A 98 28.86 17.54 -43.70
N LYS A 99 29.43 18.76 -43.83
CA LYS A 99 29.73 19.38 -45.13
C LYS A 99 31.06 18.93 -45.74
N LEU A 100 32.05 18.59 -44.91
CA LEU A 100 33.44 18.41 -45.34
C LEU A 100 34.07 17.10 -44.86
N ASN A 101 33.49 16.43 -43.85
CA ASN A 101 34.17 15.35 -43.15
C ASN A 101 33.52 13.99 -43.42
N ASN A 102 34.34 12.98 -43.62
CA ASN A 102 33.88 11.59 -43.68
C ASN A 102 33.44 11.14 -42.28
N LEU A 103 32.39 10.32 -42.21
CA LEU A 103 31.89 9.73 -40.96
C LEU A 103 32.10 8.21 -41.00
N GLU A 104 32.84 7.68 -40.04
CA GLU A 104 33.10 6.25 -39.94
C GLU A 104 32.13 5.60 -38.95
N VAL A 105 31.43 4.55 -39.39
CA VAL A 105 30.62 3.68 -38.53
C VAL A 105 31.53 2.66 -37.87
N ILE A 106 31.75 2.84 -36.57
CA ILE A 106 32.63 1.98 -35.76
C ILE A 106 31.89 0.72 -35.31
N ALA A 107 30.64 0.87 -34.87
CA ALA A 107 29.82 -0.26 -34.44
C ALA A 107 28.34 0.08 -34.47
N VAL A 108 27.51 -0.92 -34.78
CA VAL A 108 26.06 -0.89 -34.54
C VAL A 108 25.66 -2.12 -33.74
N ASP A 109 24.96 -1.93 -32.61
CA ASP A 109 24.63 -3.05 -31.72
C ASP A 109 23.36 -2.83 -30.88
N LEU A 110 22.76 -3.90 -30.39
CA LEU A 110 21.67 -3.84 -29.40
C LEU A 110 22.27 -3.79 -28.00
N ILE A 111 21.80 -2.87 -27.16
CA ILE A 111 22.36 -2.68 -25.81
C ILE A 111 21.87 -3.77 -24.84
N HIS A 112 20.79 -4.46 -25.19
CA HIS A 112 20.28 -5.61 -24.47
C HIS A 112 19.80 -6.66 -25.46
N SER A 113 20.22 -7.91 -25.26
CA SER A 113 19.68 -9.07 -25.96
C SER A 113 18.36 -9.47 -25.32
N GLU A 114 17.31 -8.72 -25.60
CA GLU A 114 15.99 -9.31 -25.53
C GLU A 114 15.96 -10.44 -26.56
N LEU A 115 15.55 -11.65 -26.17
CA LEU A 115 15.49 -12.85 -27.04
C LEU A 115 14.66 -12.64 -28.32
N HIS A 116 13.89 -11.57 -28.33
CA HIS A 116 12.94 -11.23 -29.36
C HIS A 116 13.44 -10.18 -30.35
N PHE A 117 14.61 -9.53 -30.15
CA PHE A 117 15.18 -8.57 -31.11
C PHE A 117 16.54 -9.05 -31.62
N GLU A 118 16.75 -8.99 -32.93
CA GLU A 118 18.00 -9.43 -33.57
C GLU A 118 18.40 -8.51 -34.73
N ILE A 119 19.70 -8.35 -34.99
CA ILE A 119 20.22 -7.69 -36.20
C ILE A 119 20.68 -8.79 -37.16
N PRO A 120 19.81 -9.27 -38.08
CA PRO A 120 20.19 -10.33 -39.00
C PRO A 120 21.39 -9.87 -39.83
N ASN A 121 22.45 -10.69 -39.84
CA ASN A 121 23.69 -10.46 -40.60
C ASN A 121 24.37 -9.09 -40.33
N ASN A 122 24.46 -8.63 -39.07
CA ASN A 122 25.08 -7.34 -38.71
C ASN A 122 26.50 -7.15 -39.32
N PRO A 123 26.68 -6.30 -40.35
CA PRO A 123 27.98 -6.09 -40.98
C PRO A 123 28.87 -5.11 -40.19
N TYR A 124 28.28 -4.37 -39.25
CA TYR A 124 28.91 -3.29 -38.47
C TYR A 124 29.35 -3.76 -37.07
N LYS A 125 29.84 -4.99 -36.94
CA LYS A 125 30.32 -5.53 -35.65
C LYS A 125 31.66 -4.90 -35.23
N PRO A 126 31.89 -4.72 -33.91
CA PRO A 126 33.18 -4.27 -33.41
C PRO A 126 34.31 -5.20 -33.87
N GLY A 127 35.28 -4.68 -34.62
CA GLY A 127 36.43 -5.43 -35.14
C GLY A 127 36.47 -5.57 -36.67
N ASN A 128 35.36 -5.30 -37.38
CA ASN A 128 35.34 -5.18 -38.83
C ASN A 128 35.94 -3.84 -39.30
N GLN A 129 36.33 -3.73 -40.58
CA GLN A 129 36.78 -2.46 -41.14
C GLN A 129 35.67 -1.40 -41.03
N PRO A 130 35.94 -0.19 -40.51
CA PRO A 130 34.94 0.86 -40.36
C PRO A 130 34.35 1.26 -41.71
N HIS A 131 33.02 1.31 -41.80
CA HIS A 131 32.35 1.76 -43.01
C HIS A 131 32.35 3.28 -43.06
N THR A 132 32.90 3.84 -44.13
CA THR A 132 32.99 5.30 -44.32
C THR A 132 31.76 5.81 -45.06
N ILE A 133 31.10 6.82 -44.49
CA ILE A 133 30.00 7.56 -45.11
C ILE A 133 30.54 8.93 -45.54
N PRO A 134 30.62 9.20 -46.86
CA PRO A 134 31.02 10.50 -47.39
C PRO A 134 30.16 11.69 -46.87
N PRO A 135 30.66 12.94 -46.95
CA PRO A 135 29.87 14.11 -46.59
C PRO A 135 28.58 14.17 -47.39
N ARG A 136 27.46 14.52 -46.73
CA ARG A 136 26.12 14.62 -47.33
C ARG A 136 25.61 13.33 -48.01
N SER A 137 26.12 12.17 -47.62
CA SER A 137 25.63 10.88 -48.13
C SER A 137 25.02 10.03 -47.03
N LYS A 138 24.49 8.87 -47.43
CA LYS A 138 23.85 7.89 -46.55
C LYS A 138 24.65 6.60 -46.57
N LEU A 139 24.56 5.85 -45.48
CA LEU A 139 25.06 4.50 -45.41
C LEU A 139 24.34 3.64 -46.48
N HIS A 140 25.13 2.94 -47.32
CA HIS A 140 24.61 2.21 -48.49
C HIS A 140 23.61 1.12 -48.10
N GLU A 141 23.85 0.41 -47.00
CA GLU A 141 22.96 -0.63 -46.49
C GLU A 141 22.24 -0.15 -45.22
N LYS A 142 20.91 -0.33 -45.18
CA LYS A 142 20.11 -0.06 -43.98
C LYS A 142 20.44 -1.09 -42.90
N VAL A 143 20.54 -0.66 -41.65
CA VAL A 143 20.65 -1.59 -40.52
C VAL A 143 19.25 -2.09 -40.19
N VAL A 144 19.01 -3.39 -40.32
CA VAL A 144 17.71 -4.01 -40.03
C VAL A 144 17.76 -4.67 -38.66
N VAL A 145 16.76 -4.41 -37.82
CA VAL A 145 16.51 -5.16 -36.58
C VAL A 145 15.19 -5.92 -36.74
N SER A 146 15.22 -7.24 -36.69
CA SER A 146 14.05 -8.10 -36.67
C SER A 146 13.54 -8.27 -35.23
N PHE A 147 12.22 -8.35 -35.06
CA PHE A 147 11.57 -8.70 -33.81
C PHE A 147 10.47 -9.75 -33.99
N LYS A 148 10.39 -10.72 -33.06
CA LYS A 148 9.30 -11.69 -32.96
C LYS A 148 9.11 -12.23 -31.53
N ALA A 149 7.88 -12.25 -31.03
CA ALA A 149 7.56 -12.84 -29.72
C ALA A 149 6.17 -13.51 -29.69
N PRO A 150 6.04 -14.69 -29.05
CA PRO A 150 4.76 -15.42 -28.96
C PRO A 150 3.86 -14.95 -27.80
N HIS A 151 4.39 -14.17 -26.84
CA HIS A 151 3.66 -13.80 -25.62
C HIS A 151 3.25 -12.33 -25.63
N ILE A 152 2.04 -12.06 -25.15
CA ILE A 152 1.50 -10.72 -24.93
C ILE A 152 2.39 -9.98 -23.93
N GLY A 153 2.72 -8.72 -24.21
CA GLY A 153 3.58 -7.94 -23.32
C GLY A 153 4.27 -6.76 -24.00
N GLN A 154 5.05 -5.99 -23.23
CA GLN A 154 5.88 -4.91 -23.73
C GLN A 154 7.35 -5.34 -23.75
N TYR A 155 7.98 -5.23 -24.92
CA TYR A 155 9.39 -5.53 -25.15
C TYR A 155 10.11 -4.24 -25.53
N GLU A 156 11.24 -3.93 -24.89
CA GLU A 156 11.99 -2.69 -25.15
C GLU A 156 13.50 -2.99 -25.20
N THR A 157 14.16 -2.61 -26.30
CA THR A 157 15.62 -2.64 -26.39
C THR A 157 16.17 -1.41 -27.12
N PRO A 158 17.26 -0.77 -26.65
CA PRO A 158 17.93 0.28 -27.39
C PRO A 158 18.86 -0.28 -28.47
N ILE A 159 18.86 0.33 -29.65
CA ILE A 159 19.94 0.19 -30.64
C ILE A 159 20.96 1.34 -30.47
N LEU A 160 22.24 0.99 -30.62
CA LEU A 160 23.41 1.85 -30.50
C LEU A 160 24.09 1.99 -31.86
N PHE A 161 24.43 3.22 -32.25
CA PHE A 161 25.32 3.55 -33.36
C PHE A 161 26.52 4.31 -32.81
N LYS A 162 27.71 3.74 -32.98
CA LYS A 162 28.99 4.33 -32.57
C LYS A 162 29.71 4.83 -33.81
N LEU A 163 30.02 6.13 -33.83
CA LEU A 163 30.50 6.86 -35.00
C LEU A 163 31.75 7.68 -34.65
N LYS A 164 32.55 8.03 -35.66
CA LYS A 164 33.69 8.95 -35.54
C LYS A 164 33.84 9.79 -36.79
N GLN A 165 34.19 11.06 -36.64
CA GLN A 165 34.59 11.89 -37.78
C GLN A 165 36.03 11.57 -38.15
N LYS A 166 36.24 11.15 -39.40
CA LYS A 166 37.56 10.80 -39.91
C LYS A 166 38.46 12.04 -39.90
N ASP A 167 39.65 11.91 -39.33
CA ASP A 167 40.73 12.92 -39.32
C ASP A 167 40.42 14.28 -38.64
N VAL A 168 39.34 14.37 -37.85
CA VAL A 168 38.93 15.64 -37.18
C VAL A 168 39.08 15.57 -35.65
N SER A 169 38.64 14.48 -35.02
CA SER A 169 38.78 14.30 -33.57
C SER A 169 38.81 12.82 -33.20
N ASN A 170 39.41 12.49 -32.04
CA ASN A 170 39.29 11.17 -31.43
C ASN A 170 38.01 10.98 -30.63
N GLU A 171 37.11 11.96 -30.64
CA GLU A 171 35.85 11.88 -29.91
C GLU A 171 34.88 10.95 -30.62
N THR A 172 34.32 10.01 -29.85
CA THR A 172 33.31 9.08 -30.35
C THR A 172 31.93 9.72 -30.24
N ILE A 173 31.22 9.75 -31.36
CA ILE A 173 29.81 10.15 -31.40
C ILE A 173 28.96 8.91 -31.19
N VAL A 174 28.00 8.99 -30.27
CA VAL A 174 27.09 7.88 -29.95
C VAL A 174 25.66 8.33 -30.20
N LEU A 175 24.97 7.64 -31.12
CA LEU A 175 23.54 7.81 -31.36
C LEU A 175 22.79 6.57 -30.88
N MET A 176 21.67 6.77 -30.20
CA MET A 176 20.84 5.68 -29.70
C MET A 176 19.35 5.89 -29.98
N ARG A 177 18.60 4.80 -30.17
CA ARG A 177 17.14 4.80 -30.30
C ARG A 177 16.55 3.66 -29.49
N ASP A 178 15.54 3.94 -28.66
CA ASP A 178 14.81 2.89 -27.96
C ASP A 178 13.74 2.32 -28.91
N MET A 179 13.75 1.02 -29.14
CA MET A 179 12.69 0.30 -29.86
C MET A 179 11.77 -0.35 -28.83
N VAL A 180 10.47 -0.11 -28.94
CA VAL A 180 9.45 -0.65 -28.04
C VAL A 180 8.37 -1.35 -28.87
N VAL A 181 8.16 -2.64 -28.61
CA VAL A 181 7.12 -3.45 -29.25
C VAL A 181 6.10 -3.90 -28.21
N TYR A 182 4.82 -3.65 -28.48
CA TYR A 182 3.69 -4.15 -27.71
C TYR A 182 3.08 -5.34 -28.44
N VAL A 183 3.05 -6.51 -27.83
CA VAL A 183 2.42 -7.72 -28.38
C VAL A 183 1.05 -7.87 -27.73
N GLU A 184 -0.04 -7.80 -28.50
CA GLU A 184 -1.43 -7.72 -28.00
C GLU A 184 -2.41 -8.48 -28.94
N GLU A 185 -3.41 -9.19 -28.38
CA GLU A 185 -4.37 -10.01 -29.17
C GLU A 185 -5.33 -9.18 -30.03
N THR A 186 -5.81 -8.07 -29.47
CA THR A 186 -6.49 -7.04 -30.23
C THR A 186 -5.50 -5.91 -30.37
N VAL A 187 -5.14 -5.54 -31.61
CA VAL A 187 -4.48 -4.25 -31.91
C VAL A 187 -5.54 -3.19 -31.65
N SER A 188 -5.89 -3.02 -30.38
CA SER A 188 -6.62 -1.85 -29.96
C SER A 188 -5.72 -0.71 -30.38
N LEU A 189 -6.27 0.20 -31.17
CA LEU A 189 -5.80 1.57 -31.15
C LEU A 189 -5.70 1.89 -29.67
N HIS A 190 -4.48 1.84 -29.13
CA HIS A 190 -4.05 2.79 -28.15
C HIS A 190 -4.10 4.14 -28.86
N ASP A 191 -5.33 4.57 -29.22
CA ASP A 191 -5.72 5.93 -29.02
C ASP A 191 -5.03 6.30 -27.74
N LYS A 192 -4.20 7.33 -27.86
CA LYS A 192 -3.78 8.08 -26.71
C LYS A 192 -5.09 8.34 -25.97
N ILE A 193 -5.40 7.53 -24.96
CA ILE A 193 -6.06 8.03 -23.78
C ILE A 193 -5.00 9.02 -23.30
N ILE A 194 -5.07 10.23 -23.88
CA ILE A 194 -4.45 11.41 -23.34
C ILE A 194 -4.93 11.32 -21.92
N SER A 195 -3.98 11.01 -21.04
CA SER A 195 -4.28 10.85 -19.65
C SER A 195 -5.08 12.10 -19.29
N PRO A 196 -6.36 11.98 -18.87
CA PRO A 196 -7.18 13.17 -18.68
C PRO A 196 -6.59 14.05 -17.57
N TYR A 197 -5.60 13.52 -16.86
CA TYR A 197 -4.83 14.17 -15.81
C TYR A 197 -4.09 15.43 -16.26
N GLU A 198 -4.51 16.57 -15.71
CA GLU A 198 -3.93 17.86 -16.02
C GLU A 198 -3.19 18.46 -14.82
N LYS A 199 -1.94 18.88 -15.03
CA LYS A 199 -1.09 19.47 -13.98
C LYS A 199 -1.30 20.97 -13.77
N LYS A 200 -1.73 21.71 -14.79
CA LYS A 200 -1.96 23.15 -14.68
C LYS A 200 -3.36 23.41 -14.13
N PRO A 201 -3.52 24.24 -13.08
CA PRO A 201 -4.83 24.54 -12.55
C PRO A 201 -5.54 25.54 -13.46
N VAL A 202 -6.75 25.20 -13.89
CA VAL A 202 -7.66 26.17 -14.51
C VAL A 202 -8.78 26.47 -13.51
N TRP A 203 -8.97 27.76 -13.21
CA TRP A 203 -9.95 28.26 -12.25
C TRP A 203 -10.99 29.12 -12.97
N ALA A 204 -12.20 29.14 -12.42
CA ALA A 204 -13.27 30.03 -12.88
C ALA A 204 -13.31 31.32 -12.07
N LYS A 205 -13.95 32.36 -12.62
CA LYS A 205 -14.15 33.64 -11.93
C LYS A 205 -15.16 33.53 -10.78
N GLN A 206 -16.18 32.70 -10.95
CA GLN A 206 -17.23 32.48 -9.97
C GLN A 206 -17.21 31.03 -9.46
N LEU A 207 -17.30 30.87 -8.15
CA LEU A 207 -17.43 29.57 -7.48
C LEU A 207 -18.82 29.45 -6.84
N LEU A 208 -19.61 28.48 -7.29
CA LEU A 208 -20.90 28.14 -6.71
C LEU A 208 -20.73 26.96 -5.74
N ARG A 209 -20.89 27.22 -4.45
CA ARG A 209 -20.73 26.23 -3.38
C ARG A 209 -21.97 25.38 -3.19
N SER A 210 -21.80 24.21 -2.57
CA SER A 210 -22.92 23.37 -2.18
C SER A 210 -23.74 24.07 -1.07
N PRO A 211 -25.09 24.03 -1.10
CA PRO A 211 -25.95 24.68 -0.11
C PRO A 211 -25.83 24.10 1.32
N HIS A 212 -25.05 23.04 1.53
CA HIS A 212 -24.88 22.39 2.83
C HIS A 212 -23.67 22.87 3.64
N LYS A 213 -22.89 23.84 3.14
CA LYS A 213 -21.79 24.45 3.88
C LYS A 213 -22.24 25.79 4.47
N GLU A 214 -22.51 25.82 5.76
CA GLU A 214 -22.34 27.05 6.52
C GLU A 214 -20.84 27.41 6.47
N ASP A 215 -20.52 28.69 6.25
CA ASP A 215 -19.15 29.21 6.31
C ASP A 215 -18.60 29.00 7.74
N SER A 216 -18.02 27.83 7.97
CA SER A 216 -17.23 27.55 9.16
C SER A 216 -15.77 27.85 8.83
N ASP A 217 -15.15 28.73 9.61
CA ASP A 217 -13.73 29.04 9.47
C ASP A 217 -12.90 27.75 9.51
N GLU A 218 -11.96 27.62 8.57
CA GLU A 218 -11.03 26.49 8.51
C GLU A 218 -10.25 26.40 9.83
N MET A 219 -10.47 25.34 10.61
CA MET A 219 -9.69 25.09 11.82
C MET A 219 -8.30 24.58 11.45
N PHE A 220 -7.28 25.06 12.18
CA PHE A 220 -5.87 24.65 12.03
C PHE A 220 -5.37 24.62 10.58
N PRO A 221 -5.53 25.70 9.79
CA PRO A 221 -5.07 25.71 8.40
C PRO A 221 -3.56 25.57 8.33
N ILE A 222 -3.04 24.93 7.29
CA ILE A 222 -1.59 24.85 7.07
C ILE A 222 -1.04 26.28 6.98
N PRO A 223 -0.12 26.70 7.89
CA PRO A 223 0.41 28.05 7.86
C PRO A 223 1.05 28.36 6.50
N LYS A 224 0.85 29.57 5.96
CA LYS A 224 1.30 29.93 4.60
C LYS A 224 2.80 29.70 4.40
N SER A 225 3.61 29.96 5.44
CA SER A 225 5.06 29.76 5.45
C SER A 225 5.50 28.29 5.43
N TYR A 226 4.64 27.36 5.88
CA TYR A 226 4.97 25.93 6.00
C TYR A 226 4.76 25.18 4.68
N LYS A 227 3.82 25.63 3.85
CA LYS A 227 3.46 25.00 2.55
C LYS A 227 4.67 24.69 1.66
N PRO A 228 5.59 25.64 1.36
CA PRO A 228 6.74 25.36 0.49
C PRO A 228 7.75 24.40 1.11
N ILE A 229 7.83 24.34 2.44
CA ILE A 229 8.76 23.47 3.19
C ILE A 229 8.29 22.01 3.06
N PHE A 230 7.02 21.74 3.40
CA PHE A 230 6.45 20.40 3.32
C PHE A 230 6.33 19.88 1.88
N ALA A 231 5.97 20.75 0.93
CA ALA A 231 5.86 20.36 -0.48
C ALA A 231 7.21 19.91 -1.09
N ASN A 232 8.33 20.37 -0.54
CA ASN A 232 9.67 19.96 -0.94
C ASN A 232 10.27 18.86 -0.03
N ASN A 233 9.44 18.12 0.70
CA ASN A 233 9.87 17.07 1.63
C ASN A 233 10.91 17.56 2.65
N LEU A 234 10.63 18.71 3.23
CA LEU A 234 11.51 19.41 4.17
C LEU A 234 12.85 19.83 3.57
N GLN A 235 13.13 19.65 2.27
CA GLN A 235 14.42 20.03 1.64
C GLN A 235 14.53 21.56 1.45
N PRO A 236 15.76 22.10 1.41
CA PRO A 236 15.95 23.54 1.17
C PRO A 236 15.40 23.96 -0.19
N VAL A 237 14.56 24.99 -0.22
CA VAL A 237 14.08 25.56 -1.48
C VAL A 237 15.15 26.51 -2.02
N GLY A 238 15.55 26.35 -3.28
CA GLY A 238 16.63 27.15 -3.89
C GLY A 238 16.42 28.67 -3.90
N LYS A 239 15.17 29.14 -3.70
CA LYS A 239 14.80 30.56 -3.52
C LYS A 239 14.11 30.83 -2.17
N ALA A 240 14.45 30.09 -1.11
CA ALA A 240 13.87 30.31 0.22
C ALA A 240 14.40 31.61 0.86
N THR A 241 13.51 32.37 1.51
CA THR A 241 13.92 33.48 2.38
C THR A 241 14.66 32.97 3.62
N GLU A 242 15.44 33.81 4.28
CA GLU A 242 16.16 33.43 5.50
C GLU A 242 15.22 32.91 6.60
N LEU A 243 14.11 33.60 6.82
CA LEU A 243 13.03 33.19 7.72
C LEU A 243 12.47 31.78 7.39
N GLN A 244 12.36 31.43 6.10
CA GLN A 244 11.92 30.10 5.68
C GLN A 244 12.97 29.02 5.97
N LYS A 245 14.25 29.35 5.87
CA LYS A 245 15.35 28.43 6.21
C LYS A 245 15.39 28.16 7.71
N GLU A 246 15.26 29.21 8.53
CA GLU A 246 15.18 29.09 9.99
C GLU A 246 13.97 28.26 10.43
N LEU A 247 12.79 28.57 9.86
CA LEU A 247 11.58 27.80 10.14
C LEU A 247 11.72 26.33 9.74
N ALA A 248 12.29 26.03 8.57
CA ALA A 248 12.54 24.67 8.14
C ALA A 248 13.52 23.96 9.10
N ALA A 249 14.55 24.65 9.57
CA ALA A 249 15.50 24.13 10.55
C ALA A 249 14.84 23.84 11.90
N ASP A 250 13.97 24.73 12.39
CA ASP A 250 13.21 24.54 13.64
C ASP A 250 12.21 23.38 13.54
N ILE A 251 11.49 23.25 12.42
CA ILE A 251 10.61 22.11 12.15
C ILE A 251 11.43 20.82 12.15
N ARG A 252 12.54 20.75 11.40
CA ARG A 252 13.41 19.57 11.37
C ARG A 252 13.94 19.23 12.75
N LYS A 253 14.46 20.21 13.50
CA LYS A 253 14.94 20.03 14.87
C LYS A 253 13.85 19.43 15.76
N THR A 254 12.61 19.93 15.67
CA THR A 254 11.47 19.41 16.44
C THR A 254 11.19 17.94 16.08
N LEU A 255 11.23 17.60 14.78
CA LEU A 255 10.96 16.24 14.30
C LEU A 255 12.11 15.27 14.60
N ASP A 256 13.36 15.71 14.54
CA ASP A 256 14.57 14.92 14.78
C ASP A 256 14.74 14.60 16.28
N VAL A 257 14.34 15.51 17.17
CA VAL A 257 14.32 15.25 18.63
C VAL A 257 13.31 14.15 19.00
N GLY A 258 12.28 13.93 18.18
CA GLY A 258 11.20 13.01 18.50
C GLY A 258 10.21 13.59 19.52
N ILE A 259 9.38 12.75 20.11
CA ILE A 259 8.30 13.15 21.01
C ILE A 259 8.83 13.39 22.44
N THR A 260 8.60 14.58 22.99
CA THR A 260 8.83 14.93 24.39
C THR A 260 7.58 15.59 25.00
N LYS A 261 7.54 15.74 26.33
CA LYS A 261 6.43 16.41 27.02
C LYS A 261 6.27 17.87 26.56
N GLU A 262 7.38 18.54 26.27
CA GLU A 262 7.44 19.96 25.92
C GLU A 262 7.06 20.20 24.46
N ASN A 263 7.42 19.27 23.56
CA ASN A 263 7.22 19.46 22.12
C ASN A 263 6.01 18.69 21.55
N TYR A 264 5.32 17.86 22.33
CA TYR A 264 4.26 16.94 21.89
C TYR A 264 3.27 17.57 20.91
N VAL A 265 2.69 18.71 21.29
CA VAL A 265 1.69 19.43 20.49
C VAL A 265 2.29 19.91 19.18
N LYS A 266 3.45 20.58 19.24
CA LYS A 266 4.18 21.09 18.06
C LYS A 266 4.58 19.96 17.11
N PHE A 267 5.06 18.84 17.65
CA PHE A 267 5.48 17.66 16.91
C PHE A 267 4.33 17.11 16.05
N PHE A 268 3.18 16.83 16.65
CA PHE A 268 2.04 16.28 15.92
C PHE A 268 1.35 17.29 15.00
N HIS A 269 1.29 18.59 15.34
CA HIS A 269 0.82 19.60 14.40
C HIS A 269 1.68 19.63 13.13
N ASN A 270 3.01 19.60 13.27
CA ASN A 270 3.93 19.57 12.13
C ASN A 270 3.72 18.33 11.26
N LEU A 271 3.59 17.15 11.86
CA LEU A 271 3.36 15.91 11.11
C LEU A 271 2.00 15.90 10.40
N LEU A 272 0.93 16.37 11.05
CA LEU A 272 -0.41 16.44 10.46
C LEU A 272 -0.45 17.44 9.29
N TRP A 273 0.18 18.62 9.41
CA TRP A 273 0.29 19.55 8.29
C TRP A 273 1.17 19.03 7.15
N TYR A 274 2.23 18.27 7.49
CA TYR A 274 3.06 17.63 6.48
C TYR A 274 2.26 16.58 5.71
N GLU A 275 1.57 15.69 6.42
CA GLU A 275 0.67 14.71 5.83
C GLU A 275 -0.40 15.37 4.96
N GLU A 276 -1.08 16.39 5.48
CA GLU A 276 -2.09 17.16 4.73
C GLU A 276 -1.50 17.75 3.45
N THR A 277 -0.28 18.29 3.49
CA THR A 277 0.39 18.86 2.32
C THR A 277 0.65 17.80 1.26
N ILE A 278 1.15 16.63 1.65
CA ILE A 278 1.43 15.53 0.72
C ILE A 278 0.14 14.96 0.13
N ILE A 279 -0.91 14.79 0.93
CA ILE A 279 -2.22 14.37 0.43
C ILE A 279 -2.76 15.40 -0.58
N ARG A 280 -2.70 16.70 -0.26
CA ARG A 280 -3.12 17.79 -1.17
C ARG A 280 -2.31 17.83 -2.47
N VAL A 281 -1.02 17.45 -2.46
CA VAL A 281 -0.20 17.35 -3.68
C VAL A 281 -0.63 16.12 -4.48
N ASN A 282 -0.79 14.97 -3.82
CA ASN A 282 -1.07 13.71 -4.49
C ASN A 282 -2.50 13.66 -5.07
N ILE A 283 -3.50 14.23 -4.39
CA ILE A 283 -4.89 14.24 -4.87
C ILE A 283 -5.05 15.03 -6.18
N LYS A 284 -4.19 16.02 -6.43
CA LYS A 284 -4.16 16.76 -7.70
C LYS A 284 -3.78 15.88 -8.89
N ASN A 285 -3.17 14.72 -8.67
CA ASN A 285 -2.88 13.75 -9.73
C ASN A 285 -4.14 13.08 -10.30
N TYR A 286 -5.31 13.33 -9.70
CA TYR A 286 -6.61 12.91 -10.23
C TYR A 286 -7.32 14.03 -11.01
N ASN A 287 -6.83 15.26 -11.00
CA ASN A 287 -7.48 16.37 -11.69
C ASN A 287 -7.62 16.06 -13.17
N MET A 288 -8.81 16.14 -13.72
CA MET A 288 -9.12 15.72 -15.09
C MET A 288 -9.57 16.91 -15.94
N SER A 289 -9.34 16.85 -17.25
CA SER A 289 -9.84 17.85 -18.21
C SER A 289 -10.48 17.17 -19.40
N GLY A 290 -11.56 17.77 -19.92
CA GLY A 290 -12.25 17.29 -21.11
C GLY A 290 -12.96 15.95 -20.92
N VAL A 291 -13.54 15.71 -19.75
CA VAL A 291 -14.16 14.42 -19.40
C VAL A 291 -15.68 14.48 -19.39
N THR A 292 -16.33 13.35 -19.67
CA THR A 292 -17.79 13.22 -19.57
C THR A 292 -18.20 12.63 -18.24
N MET A 293 -19.44 12.90 -17.84
CA MET A 293 -20.09 12.31 -16.67
C MET A 293 -21.40 11.67 -17.13
N LYS A 294 -21.78 10.57 -16.49
CA LYS A 294 -23.06 9.89 -16.76
C LYS A 294 -23.99 10.07 -15.58
N ILE A 295 -25.29 10.14 -15.82
CA ILE A 295 -26.26 10.05 -14.73
C ILE A 295 -26.51 8.58 -14.43
N GLN A 296 -26.51 8.23 -13.14
CA GLN A 296 -26.81 6.89 -12.70
C GLN A 296 -27.63 6.94 -11.40
N ALA A 297 -28.63 6.07 -11.30
CA ALA A 297 -29.34 5.86 -10.05
C ALA A 297 -28.51 4.94 -9.15
N THR A 298 -28.28 5.36 -7.92
CA THR A 298 -27.69 4.53 -6.88
C THR A 298 -28.75 4.22 -5.82
N PRO A 299 -28.74 3.01 -5.23
CA PRO A 299 -29.70 2.64 -4.19
C PRO A 299 -29.70 3.61 -3.00
N ASN A 300 -28.53 4.15 -2.66
CA ASN A 300 -28.29 4.91 -1.43
C ASN A 300 -28.34 6.44 -1.59
N HIS A 301 -28.16 6.96 -2.81
CA HIS A 301 -28.06 8.40 -3.05
C HIS A 301 -29.01 8.91 -4.14
N GLY A 302 -29.90 8.07 -4.67
CA GLY A 302 -30.78 8.42 -5.76
C GLY A 302 -30.01 8.73 -7.04
N ILE A 303 -30.42 9.76 -7.76
CA ILE A 303 -29.79 10.19 -9.02
C ILE A 303 -28.47 10.92 -8.71
N VAL A 304 -27.35 10.33 -9.12
CA VAL A 304 -26.00 10.87 -8.95
C VAL A 304 -25.26 10.90 -10.29
N TYR A 305 -24.14 11.63 -10.33
CA TYR A 305 -23.29 11.66 -11.51
C TYR A 305 -22.10 10.71 -11.36
N ALA A 306 -21.95 9.77 -12.28
CA ALA A 306 -20.85 8.83 -12.36
C ALA A 306 -19.70 9.41 -13.20
N LEU A 307 -18.52 9.53 -12.58
CA LEU A 307 -17.28 9.94 -13.22
C LEU A 307 -16.31 8.76 -13.31
N THR A 308 -15.89 8.42 -14.51
CA THR A 308 -14.86 7.39 -14.73
C THR A 308 -13.47 7.98 -14.52
N ILE A 309 -12.71 7.44 -13.59
CA ILE A 309 -11.36 7.88 -13.23
C ILE A 309 -10.39 6.70 -13.48
N PRO A 310 -9.63 6.72 -14.59
CA PRO A 310 -8.77 5.59 -14.96
C PRO A 310 -7.65 5.33 -13.94
N GLY A 311 -7.59 4.12 -13.37
CA GLY A 311 -6.57 3.76 -12.38
C GLY A 311 -6.79 4.39 -11.01
N LEU A 312 -8.05 4.71 -10.67
CA LEU A 312 -8.44 5.27 -9.38
C LEU A 312 -7.97 4.40 -8.19
N SER A 313 -8.15 3.09 -8.33
CA SER A 313 -7.73 2.08 -7.36
C SER A 313 -6.21 1.87 -7.25
N GLU A 314 -5.46 2.23 -8.29
CA GLU A 314 -4.00 2.06 -8.36
C GLU A 314 -3.24 3.24 -7.76
N LYS A 315 -3.86 4.42 -7.73
CA LYS A 315 -3.25 5.65 -7.23
C LYS A 315 -3.54 5.82 -5.73
N ARG A 316 -2.57 6.40 -5.03
CA ARG A 316 -2.68 6.83 -3.63
C ARG A 316 -2.45 8.34 -3.54
N PRO A 317 -3.18 9.07 -2.69
CA PRO A 317 -4.25 8.61 -1.79
C PRO A 317 -5.48 8.20 -2.61
N SER A 318 -6.16 7.12 -2.22
CA SER A 318 -7.43 6.78 -2.86
C SER A 318 -8.44 7.89 -2.57
N LEU A 319 -9.27 8.24 -3.55
CA LEU A 319 -10.40 9.14 -3.29
C LEU A 319 -11.31 8.49 -2.25
N MET A 320 -11.71 9.28 -1.27
CA MET A 320 -12.56 8.85 -0.17
C MET A 320 -13.94 9.49 -0.30
N MET A 321 -14.95 8.82 0.26
CA MET A 321 -16.27 9.44 0.41
C MET A 321 -16.15 10.71 1.26
N GLY A 322 -16.78 11.79 0.79
CA GLY A 322 -16.69 13.11 1.41
C GLY A 322 -15.56 13.99 0.89
N ASP A 323 -14.66 13.48 0.05
CA ASP A 323 -13.73 14.34 -0.70
C ASP A 323 -14.52 15.31 -1.59
N LEU A 324 -13.96 16.50 -1.74
CA LEU A 324 -14.56 17.57 -2.52
C LEU A 324 -14.04 17.49 -3.94
N LEU A 325 -14.89 17.85 -4.89
CA LEU A 325 -14.43 18.13 -6.24
C LEU A 325 -15.11 19.39 -6.77
N PHE A 326 -14.37 20.10 -7.61
CA PHE A 326 -14.86 21.27 -8.30
C PHE A 326 -14.88 20.98 -9.78
N LEU A 327 -16.00 21.32 -10.41
CA LEU A 327 -16.24 20.99 -11.80
C LEU A 327 -16.69 22.22 -12.58
N ARG A 328 -16.25 22.31 -13.82
CA ARG A 328 -16.52 23.41 -14.74
C ARG A 328 -16.74 22.84 -16.13
N HIS A 329 -17.62 23.41 -16.94
CA HIS A 329 -17.72 23.07 -18.35
C HIS A 329 -16.41 23.38 -19.07
N HIS A 330 -15.87 22.43 -19.84
CA HIS A 330 -14.57 22.57 -20.50
C HIS A 330 -14.49 23.81 -21.41
N ASN A 331 -15.61 24.13 -22.09
CA ASN A 331 -15.71 25.25 -23.03
C ASN A 331 -16.21 26.56 -22.40
N GLN A 332 -16.48 26.60 -21.08
CA GLN A 332 -16.93 27.81 -20.39
C GLN A 332 -16.00 28.15 -19.22
N SER A 333 -15.53 29.39 -19.15
CA SER A 333 -14.51 29.79 -18.17
C SER A 333 -15.06 30.31 -16.85
N ASP A 334 -16.34 30.70 -16.78
CA ASP A 334 -16.73 31.69 -15.78
C ASP A 334 -17.31 31.12 -14.49
N VAL A 335 -17.86 29.89 -14.51
CA VAL A 335 -18.52 29.28 -13.35
C VAL A 335 -17.94 27.90 -13.02
N MET A 336 -17.62 27.68 -11.75
CA MET A 336 -17.21 26.39 -11.21
C MET A 336 -18.16 25.97 -10.10
N PHE A 337 -18.51 24.69 -10.07
CA PHE A 337 -19.47 24.11 -9.13
C PHE A 337 -18.75 23.21 -8.12
N GLU A 338 -19.04 23.38 -6.84
CA GLU A 338 -18.60 22.45 -5.79
C GLU A 338 -19.50 21.20 -5.78
N ALA A 339 -18.87 20.04 -5.61
CA ALA A 339 -19.54 18.76 -5.46
C ALA A 339 -18.79 17.87 -4.45
N ILE A 340 -19.43 16.78 -4.04
CA ILE A 340 -18.91 15.85 -3.04
C ILE A 340 -18.88 14.45 -3.63
N VAL A 341 -17.78 13.73 -3.40
CA VAL A 341 -17.69 12.29 -3.67
C VAL A 341 -18.62 11.54 -2.72
N LYS A 342 -19.67 10.92 -3.25
CA LYS A 342 -20.67 10.16 -2.49
C LYS A 342 -20.28 8.70 -2.33
N GLU A 343 -19.67 8.12 -3.36
CA GLU A 343 -19.28 6.72 -3.38
C GLU A 343 -18.12 6.53 -4.36
N VAL A 344 -17.24 5.57 -4.07
CA VAL A 344 -16.08 5.23 -4.92
C VAL A 344 -16.07 3.73 -5.15
N THR A 345 -15.95 3.34 -6.41
CA THR A 345 -15.75 1.95 -6.85
C THR A 345 -14.35 1.79 -7.46
N GLU A 346 -14.08 0.68 -8.15
CA GLU A 346 -12.75 0.39 -8.71
C GLU A 346 -12.24 1.49 -9.64
N ASN A 347 -13.10 1.99 -10.54
CA ASN A 347 -12.75 3.00 -11.55
C ASN A 347 -13.75 4.15 -11.66
N VAL A 348 -14.81 4.18 -10.83
CA VAL A 348 -15.87 5.20 -10.91
C VAL A 348 -16.04 5.88 -9.57
N ALA A 349 -16.06 7.22 -9.58
CA ALA A 349 -16.48 8.05 -8.46
C ALA A 349 -17.91 8.56 -8.73
N TYR A 350 -18.82 8.29 -7.82
CA TYR A 350 -20.17 8.84 -7.84
C TYR A 350 -20.20 10.16 -7.09
N ILE A 351 -20.76 11.18 -7.73
CA ILE A 351 -20.69 12.57 -7.34
C ILE A 351 -22.10 13.08 -7.07
N GLY A 352 -22.25 13.82 -5.97
CA GLY A 352 -23.52 14.45 -5.62
C GLY A 352 -23.34 15.68 -4.73
N GLY A 353 -24.45 16.26 -4.26
CA GLY A 353 -24.43 17.48 -3.46
C GLY A 353 -24.03 18.73 -4.24
N MET A 354 -24.32 18.74 -5.54
CA MET A 354 -24.03 19.86 -6.43
C MET A 354 -25.02 21.00 -6.28
N HIS A 355 -24.59 22.22 -6.61
CA HIS A 355 -25.47 23.38 -6.68
C HIS A 355 -26.60 23.16 -7.70
N ALA A 356 -27.82 23.61 -7.39
CA ALA A 356 -29.03 23.36 -8.20
C ALA A 356 -28.88 23.79 -9.67
N ASN A 357 -28.21 24.93 -9.91
CA ASN A 357 -27.98 25.48 -11.25
C ASN A 357 -27.04 24.65 -12.14
N PHE A 358 -26.42 23.58 -11.62
CA PHE A 358 -25.65 22.69 -12.50
C PHE A 358 -26.57 21.87 -13.43
N ALA A 359 -27.71 21.41 -12.92
CA ALA A 359 -28.59 20.51 -13.66
C ALA A 359 -29.09 21.14 -14.97
N SER A 360 -29.30 22.46 -15.00
CA SER A 360 -29.73 23.21 -16.18
C SER A 360 -28.67 23.28 -17.29
N GLY A 361 -27.39 23.12 -16.97
CA GLY A 361 -26.27 23.15 -17.94
C GLY A 361 -25.76 21.77 -18.33
N TYR A 362 -26.21 20.72 -17.66
CA TYR A 362 -25.69 19.38 -17.85
C TYR A 362 -26.11 18.75 -19.19
N SER A 363 -25.15 18.13 -19.88
CA SER A 363 -25.39 17.19 -20.98
C SER A 363 -24.46 15.99 -20.87
N MET A 364 -24.91 14.82 -21.33
CA MET A 364 -24.13 13.57 -21.33
C MET A 364 -22.93 13.61 -22.30
N THR A 365 -22.98 14.49 -23.30
CA THR A 365 -21.88 14.73 -24.25
C THR A 365 -21.03 15.94 -23.88
N ALA A 366 -21.46 16.74 -22.89
CA ALA A 366 -20.68 17.88 -22.44
C ALA A 366 -19.38 17.42 -21.77
N LEU A 367 -18.33 18.18 -22.04
CA LEU A 367 -17.01 17.97 -21.48
C LEU A 367 -16.83 18.85 -20.25
N TYR A 368 -16.18 18.32 -19.22
CA TYR A 368 -15.94 18.99 -17.95
C TYR A 368 -14.46 18.94 -17.56
N ASP A 369 -14.02 19.97 -16.85
CA ASP A 369 -12.76 20.01 -16.11
C ASP A 369 -13.05 19.75 -14.64
N ILE A 370 -12.31 18.84 -14.00
CA ILE A 370 -12.57 18.34 -12.65
C ILE A 370 -11.32 18.50 -11.79
N ARG A 371 -11.50 19.05 -10.59
CA ARG A 371 -10.43 19.27 -9.62
C ARG A 371 -10.78 18.63 -8.29
N PHE A 372 -9.92 17.76 -7.77
CA PHE A 372 -10.15 17.07 -6.51
C PHE A 372 -9.48 17.79 -5.34
N PHE A 373 -10.18 17.81 -4.20
CA PHE A 373 -9.75 18.44 -2.95
C PHE A 373 -10.02 17.51 -1.77
N LEU A 374 -9.05 17.48 -0.87
CA LEU A 374 -9.11 16.68 0.34
C LEU A 374 -10.20 17.16 1.29
N SER A 375 -10.99 16.23 1.82
CA SER A 375 -11.76 16.48 3.03
C SER A 375 -10.84 16.60 4.26
N ARG A 376 -10.83 17.77 4.91
CA ARG A 376 -9.95 18.05 6.05
C ARG A 376 -10.51 17.57 7.40
N ILE A 377 -11.75 17.07 7.44
CA ILE A 377 -12.49 16.81 8.68
C ILE A 377 -11.70 15.91 9.65
N SER A 378 -11.11 14.82 9.15
CA SER A 378 -10.34 13.89 10.00
C SER A 378 -9.05 14.54 10.53
N LEU A 379 -8.34 15.31 9.70
CA LEU A 379 -7.13 16.03 10.09
C LEU A 379 -7.42 17.15 11.09
N GLU A 380 -8.49 17.91 10.88
CA GLU A 380 -8.94 18.95 11.81
C GLU A 380 -9.30 18.37 13.18
N ARG A 381 -9.97 17.21 13.22
CA ARG A 381 -10.28 16.49 14.46
C ARG A 381 -9.01 16.03 15.19
N MET A 382 -8.04 15.49 14.45
CA MET A 382 -6.74 15.09 15.01
C MET A 382 -5.96 16.31 15.55
N HIS A 383 -5.90 17.41 14.80
CA HIS A 383 -5.29 18.66 15.26
C HIS A 383 -5.96 19.17 16.53
N LYS A 384 -7.30 19.19 16.56
CA LYS A 384 -8.06 19.61 17.73
C LYS A 384 -7.74 18.74 18.95
N ALA A 385 -7.72 17.42 18.78
CA ALA A 385 -7.43 16.48 19.86
C ALA A 385 -6.01 16.67 20.44
N VAL A 386 -5.02 16.84 19.57
CA VAL A 386 -3.63 17.13 19.95
C VAL A 386 -3.53 18.48 20.66
N HIS A 387 -4.23 19.50 20.16
CA HIS A 387 -4.21 20.85 20.74
C HIS A 387 -4.80 20.86 22.17
N GLU A 388 -5.92 20.16 22.37
CA GLU A 388 -6.68 20.18 23.63
C GLU A 388 -6.14 19.21 24.70
N ILE A 389 -5.16 18.35 24.38
CA ILE A 389 -4.66 17.32 25.30
C ILE A 389 -4.11 17.90 26.62
N ARG A 390 -3.50 19.09 26.56
CA ARG A 390 -2.95 19.80 27.72
C ARG A 390 -4.05 20.35 28.60
N ASP A 391 -4.95 21.11 27.99
CA ASP A 391 -5.95 21.88 28.71
C ASP A 391 -7.06 20.96 29.29
N ASN A 392 -7.16 19.72 28.79
CA ASN A 392 -8.12 18.72 29.27
C ASN A 392 -7.55 17.79 30.35
N GLY A 393 -6.29 17.95 30.77
CA GLY A 393 -5.70 17.16 31.87
C GLY A 393 -5.44 15.70 31.52
N HIS A 394 -5.19 15.38 30.26
CA HIS A 394 -4.98 14.01 29.78
C HIS A 394 -3.52 13.65 29.50
N TYR A 395 -2.55 14.50 29.85
CA TYR A 395 -1.12 14.20 29.73
C TYR A 395 -0.69 12.87 30.37
N PRO A 396 -1.22 12.45 31.54
CA PRO A 396 -0.92 11.13 32.10
C PRO A 396 -1.30 9.95 31.20
N ARG A 397 -2.09 10.18 30.14
CA ARG A 397 -2.45 9.14 29.16
C ARG A 397 -1.41 8.95 28.06
N ILE A 398 -0.68 10.02 27.72
CA ILE A 398 0.33 10.03 26.66
C ILE A 398 1.76 9.93 27.19
N PHE A 399 1.97 10.31 28.46
CA PHE A 399 3.20 10.16 29.23
C PHE A 399 2.86 9.58 30.61
N PRO A 400 2.47 8.30 30.68
CA PRO A 400 2.01 7.69 31.93
C PRO A 400 3.13 7.54 32.95
N THR A 401 2.75 7.63 34.21
CA THR A 401 3.60 7.39 35.38
C THR A 401 2.93 6.33 36.25
N ARG A 402 3.72 5.62 37.05
CA ARG A 402 3.20 4.58 37.94
C ARG A 402 2.11 5.14 38.84
N ASN A 403 0.98 4.44 38.91
CA ASN A 403 -0.05 4.67 39.91
C ASN A 403 0.54 4.40 41.29
N THR A 404 0.51 5.41 42.16
CA THR A 404 1.06 5.32 43.53
C THR A 404 0.13 4.58 44.48
N ARG A 405 -1.16 4.46 44.15
CA ARG A 405 -2.14 3.72 44.93
C ARG A 405 -2.29 2.32 44.36
N LYS A 406 -1.95 1.30 45.15
CA LYS A 406 -2.24 -0.08 44.81
C LYS A 406 -3.76 -0.29 44.96
N ILE A 407 -4.41 -0.62 43.86
CA ILE A 407 -5.85 -0.91 43.83
C ILE A 407 -6.00 -2.41 44.04
N GLU A 408 -6.81 -2.79 45.03
CA GLU A 408 -7.13 -4.19 45.28
C GLU A 408 -8.08 -4.71 44.19
N VAL A 409 -7.80 -5.90 43.68
CA VAL A 409 -8.53 -6.49 42.56
C VAL A 409 -9.42 -7.59 43.11
N GLU A 410 -10.72 -7.35 43.12
CA GLU A 410 -11.71 -8.34 43.50
C GLU A 410 -11.89 -9.37 42.37
N SER A 411 -11.78 -10.65 42.69
CA SER A 411 -12.08 -11.73 41.75
C SER A 411 -13.55 -11.67 41.34
N ILE A 412 -13.80 -11.75 40.03
CA ILE A 412 -15.16 -11.83 39.51
C ILE A 412 -15.63 -13.28 39.66
N LEU A 413 -16.76 -13.47 40.34
CA LEU A 413 -17.30 -14.81 40.63
C LEU A 413 -18.09 -15.41 39.47
N ASN A 414 -18.70 -14.57 38.62
CA ASN A 414 -19.57 -15.02 37.54
C ASN A 414 -19.21 -14.27 36.25
N TYR A 415 -18.66 -15.00 35.28
CA TYR A 415 -18.38 -14.51 33.94
C TYR A 415 -19.56 -14.78 33.00
N PHE A 416 -19.76 -13.92 32.00
CA PHE A 416 -20.81 -14.14 30.99
C PHE A 416 -20.38 -15.11 29.90
N ASN A 417 -19.07 -15.23 29.69
CA ASN A 417 -18.48 -16.18 28.77
C ASN A 417 -17.58 -17.17 29.53
N PRO A 418 -17.95 -18.46 29.62
CA PRO A 418 -17.12 -19.48 30.28
C PRO A 418 -15.70 -19.59 29.71
N LEU A 419 -15.53 -19.33 28.41
CA LEU A 419 -14.19 -19.34 27.79
C LEU A 419 -13.28 -18.25 28.34
N VAL A 420 -13.84 -17.14 28.83
CA VAL A 420 -13.06 -16.07 29.48
C VAL A 420 -12.75 -16.44 30.93
N GLU A 421 -13.66 -17.13 31.61
CA GLU A 421 -13.48 -17.61 32.98
C GLU A 421 -12.31 -18.59 33.09
N GLU A 422 -12.24 -19.55 32.17
CA GLU A 422 -11.20 -20.58 32.10
C GLU A 422 -9.84 -20.03 31.63
N ASN A 423 -9.83 -18.84 31.00
CA ASN A 423 -8.63 -18.24 30.44
C ASN A 423 -7.98 -17.23 31.41
N VAL A 424 -6.83 -17.61 31.98
CA VAL A 424 -6.12 -16.82 33.01
C VAL A 424 -5.81 -15.40 32.56
N GLU A 425 -5.28 -15.22 31.35
CA GLU A 425 -4.89 -13.90 30.84
C GLU A 425 -6.11 -13.02 30.53
N GLN A 426 -7.16 -13.57 29.93
CA GLN A 426 -8.39 -12.83 29.66
C GLN A 426 -9.10 -12.46 30.98
N ARG A 427 -9.18 -13.38 31.94
CA ARG A 427 -9.71 -13.17 33.29
C ARG A 427 -8.98 -12.03 34.00
N CYS A 428 -7.65 -12.10 34.03
CA CYS A 428 -6.80 -11.07 34.60
C CYS A 428 -7.07 -9.70 33.95
N ALA A 429 -7.13 -9.64 32.61
CA ALA A 429 -7.41 -8.40 31.90
C ALA A 429 -8.78 -7.80 32.29
N VAL A 430 -9.84 -8.62 32.34
CA VAL A 430 -11.18 -8.18 32.71
C VAL A 430 -11.21 -7.63 34.14
N GLU A 431 -10.67 -8.37 35.11
CA GLU A 431 -10.63 -7.97 36.53
C GLU A 431 -9.86 -6.65 36.73
N ARG A 432 -8.72 -6.49 36.06
CA ARG A 432 -7.89 -5.27 36.16
C ARG A 432 -8.54 -4.05 35.50
N ILE A 433 -9.23 -4.23 34.37
CA ILE A 433 -10.01 -3.17 33.71
C ILE A 433 -11.15 -2.71 34.61
N VAL A 434 -11.88 -3.68 35.18
CA VAL A 434 -13.02 -3.42 36.06
C VAL A 434 -12.60 -2.72 37.34
N ALA A 435 -11.49 -3.16 37.95
CA ALA A 435 -10.92 -2.53 39.14
C ALA A 435 -10.32 -1.14 38.85
N GLY A 436 -9.91 -0.87 37.60
CA GLY A 436 -9.29 0.41 37.21
C GLY A 436 -7.85 0.57 37.70
N THR A 437 -7.10 -0.53 37.77
CA THR A 437 -5.73 -0.59 38.32
C THR A 437 -4.74 0.41 37.72
N SER A 438 -4.79 0.61 36.40
CA SER A 438 -3.97 1.60 35.67
C SER A 438 -4.23 3.06 36.04
N GLY A 439 -5.32 3.36 36.74
CA GLY A 439 -5.72 4.71 37.13
C GLY A 439 -5.94 5.62 35.91
N THR A 440 -5.09 6.64 35.75
CA THR A 440 -5.17 7.56 34.60
C THR A 440 -4.32 7.11 33.41
N ALA A 441 -3.39 6.18 33.60
CA ALA A 441 -2.64 5.59 32.51
C ALA A 441 -3.56 4.70 31.64
N PRO A 442 -3.26 4.49 30.36
CA PRO A 442 -3.98 3.51 29.56
C PRO A 442 -3.76 2.09 30.10
N TYR A 443 -4.82 1.31 30.24
CA TYR A 443 -4.72 -0.14 30.39
C TYR A 443 -4.63 -0.78 29.00
N MET A 444 -3.69 -1.70 28.79
CA MET A 444 -3.46 -2.34 27.50
C MET A 444 -3.88 -3.80 27.50
N VAL A 445 -4.67 -4.17 26.50
CA VAL A 445 -4.91 -5.57 26.14
C VAL A 445 -4.12 -5.84 24.87
N HIS A 446 -2.90 -6.35 25.03
CA HIS A 446 -2.10 -6.81 23.90
C HIS A 446 -2.63 -8.17 23.46
N GLY A 447 -3.38 -8.19 22.36
CA GLY A 447 -3.87 -9.46 21.85
C GLY A 447 -3.37 -9.70 20.43
N PRO A 448 -2.48 -10.68 20.27
CA PRO A 448 -2.12 -11.23 18.97
C PRO A 448 -3.35 -11.69 18.15
N PRO A 449 -3.18 -12.05 16.86
CA PRO A 449 -4.27 -12.57 16.04
C PRO A 449 -4.94 -13.78 16.72
N GLY A 450 -6.28 -13.86 16.67
CA GLY A 450 -7.01 -15.05 17.14
C GLY A 450 -7.07 -15.24 18.66
N THR A 451 -6.56 -14.33 19.49
CA THR A 451 -6.48 -14.52 20.95
C THR A 451 -7.71 -14.06 21.75
N GLY A 452 -8.80 -13.73 21.06
CA GLY A 452 -10.06 -13.35 21.72
C GLY A 452 -10.13 -11.92 22.26
N LYS A 453 -9.26 -11.00 21.81
CA LYS A 453 -9.30 -9.55 22.18
C LYS A 453 -10.71 -8.97 22.34
N THR A 454 -11.51 -9.07 21.27
CA THR A 454 -12.86 -8.49 21.25
C THR A 454 -13.76 -9.19 22.27
N ILE A 455 -13.60 -10.49 22.51
CA ILE A 455 -14.36 -11.22 23.54
C ILE A 455 -13.98 -10.69 24.93
N THR A 456 -12.69 -10.49 25.21
CA THR A 456 -12.21 -9.90 26.48
C THR A 456 -12.77 -8.49 26.70
N ILE A 457 -12.79 -7.64 25.67
CA ILE A 457 -13.38 -6.29 25.73
C ILE A 457 -14.89 -6.39 26.01
N VAL A 458 -15.60 -7.26 25.30
CA VAL A 458 -17.05 -7.44 25.47
C VAL A 458 -17.36 -7.90 26.88
N GLU A 459 -16.63 -8.88 27.42
CA GLU A 459 -16.77 -9.33 28.80
C GLU A 459 -16.55 -8.18 29.79
N ALA A 460 -15.45 -7.42 29.67
CA ALA A 460 -15.19 -6.27 30.54
C ALA A 460 -16.30 -5.21 30.47
N VAL A 461 -16.84 -4.95 29.29
CA VAL A 461 -17.96 -4.02 29.10
C VAL A 461 -19.23 -4.52 29.79
N LEU A 462 -19.56 -5.80 29.68
CA LEU A 462 -20.73 -6.40 30.35
C LEU A 462 -20.57 -6.32 31.87
N GLN A 463 -19.39 -6.70 32.38
CA GLN A 463 -19.04 -6.65 33.80
C GLN A 463 -19.15 -5.23 34.37
N LEU A 464 -18.75 -4.20 33.61
CA LEU A 464 -18.92 -2.80 34.00
C LEU A 464 -20.37 -2.31 33.92
N ALA A 465 -21.15 -2.83 32.98
CA ALA A 465 -22.51 -2.37 32.71
C ALA A 465 -23.56 -2.91 33.68
N ILE A 466 -23.35 -4.10 34.25
CA ILE A 466 -24.26 -4.71 35.24
C ILE A 466 -24.02 -4.22 36.67
N ARG A 467 -22.88 -3.57 36.94
CA ARG A 467 -22.54 -3.07 38.27
C ARG A 467 -23.49 -1.92 38.69
N PRO A 468 -23.80 -1.77 40.00
CA PRO A 468 -24.73 -0.73 40.49
C PRO A 468 -24.25 0.71 40.24
N THR A 469 -22.98 0.88 39.93
CA THR A 469 -22.38 2.17 39.60
C THR A 469 -22.90 2.69 38.26
N LYS A 470 -23.29 3.96 38.21
CA LYS A 470 -23.72 4.64 36.97
C LYS A 470 -22.53 4.81 36.01
N THR A 471 -22.17 3.76 35.26
CA THR A 471 -21.10 3.76 34.27
C THR A 471 -21.61 4.20 32.90
N ARG A 472 -20.84 5.05 32.23
CA ARG A 472 -21.01 5.36 30.80
C ARG A 472 -19.81 4.83 30.04
N ILE A 473 -20.08 3.97 29.07
CA ILE A 473 -19.08 3.22 28.33
C ILE A 473 -19.12 3.66 26.87
N LEU A 474 -17.96 4.06 26.35
CA LEU A 474 -17.77 4.33 24.93
C LEU A 474 -16.78 3.32 24.37
N ILE A 475 -17.15 2.66 23.29
CA ILE A 475 -16.23 1.84 22.51
C ILE A 475 -15.98 2.55 21.18
N CYS A 476 -14.71 2.79 20.89
CA CYS A 476 -14.26 3.35 19.63
C CYS A 476 -13.41 2.33 18.87
N THR A 477 -13.47 2.40 17.55
CA THR A 477 -12.60 1.64 16.65
C THR A 477 -12.21 2.54 15.47
N ASP A 478 -11.17 2.18 14.73
CA ASP A 478 -10.78 2.95 13.54
C ASP A 478 -11.75 2.73 12.36
N SER A 479 -12.32 1.53 12.23
CA SER A 479 -13.16 1.13 11.10
C SER A 479 -14.61 0.79 11.48
N ASN A 480 -15.55 0.98 10.54
CA ASN A 480 -16.95 0.62 10.81
C ASN A 480 -17.15 -0.88 11.04
N MET A 481 -16.39 -1.73 10.33
CA MET A 481 -16.49 -3.19 10.45
C MET A 481 -16.09 -3.68 11.85
N ALA A 482 -15.01 -3.13 12.41
CA ALA A 482 -14.60 -3.47 13.78
C ALA A 482 -15.65 -3.04 14.81
N ALA A 483 -16.17 -1.81 14.70
CA ALA A 483 -17.24 -1.35 15.59
C ALA A 483 -18.53 -2.19 15.47
N ASP A 484 -18.87 -2.65 14.26
CA ASP A 484 -20.01 -3.54 14.06
C ASP A 484 -19.79 -4.92 14.68
N HIS A 485 -18.58 -5.47 14.54
CA HIS A 485 -18.23 -6.75 15.15
C HIS A 485 -18.42 -6.72 16.67
N VAL A 486 -17.91 -5.68 17.35
CA VAL A 486 -18.11 -5.50 18.79
C VAL A 486 -19.60 -5.38 19.13
N ALA A 487 -20.35 -4.60 18.35
CA ALA A 487 -21.79 -4.43 18.55
C ALA A 487 -22.55 -5.76 18.40
N CYS A 488 -22.23 -6.55 17.37
CA CYS A 488 -22.80 -7.86 17.11
C CYS A 488 -22.54 -8.84 18.27
N MET A 489 -21.37 -8.75 18.91
CA MET A 489 -21.04 -9.57 20.07
C MET A 489 -21.84 -9.14 21.30
N LEU A 490 -21.96 -7.83 21.58
CA LEU A 490 -22.72 -7.32 22.72
C LEU A 490 -24.21 -7.66 22.65
N ILE A 491 -24.83 -7.59 21.48
CA ILE A 491 -26.28 -7.86 21.34
C ILE A 491 -26.66 -9.33 21.62
N LYS A 492 -25.69 -10.25 21.65
CA LYS A 492 -25.93 -11.64 22.11
C LYS A 492 -26.42 -11.66 23.57
N TYR A 493 -26.01 -10.67 24.36
CA TYR A 493 -26.37 -10.50 25.77
C TYR A 493 -27.52 -9.52 25.99
N LYS A 494 -28.27 -9.15 24.95
CA LYS A 494 -29.39 -8.17 25.03
C LYS A 494 -30.46 -8.50 26.07
N HIS A 495 -30.63 -9.79 26.40
CA HIS A 495 -31.65 -10.27 27.33
C HIS A 495 -31.36 -9.87 28.79
N MET A 496 -30.11 -9.49 29.07
CA MET A 496 -29.65 -9.04 30.39
C MET A 496 -29.94 -7.58 30.68
N PHE A 497 -30.23 -6.80 29.63
CA PHE A 497 -30.46 -5.37 29.74
C PHE A 497 -31.97 -5.07 29.79
N PRO A 498 -32.39 -4.01 30.51
CA PRO A 498 -33.78 -3.59 30.53
C PRO A 498 -34.33 -3.33 29.12
N LYS A 499 -35.62 -3.61 28.91
CA LYS A 499 -36.31 -3.24 27.67
C LYS A 499 -36.20 -1.73 27.47
N GLY A 500 -35.48 -1.29 26.43
CA GLY A 500 -35.26 0.13 26.16
C GLY A 500 -33.90 0.44 25.52
N LYS A 501 -33.44 1.67 25.71
CA LYS A 501 -32.19 2.20 25.15
C LYS A 501 -30.99 1.83 26.03
N TRP A 502 -30.31 0.74 25.72
CA TRP A 502 -29.09 0.31 26.44
C TRP A 502 -27.82 0.38 25.56
N LEU A 503 -27.95 0.09 24.26
CA LEU A 503 -26.85 0.12 23.30
C LEU A 503 -27.18 1.02 22.10
N LEU A 504 -26.22 1.86 21.71
CA LEU A 504 -26.25 2.60 20.45
C LEU A 504 -24.97 2.35 19.63
N ARG A 505 -25.13 1.76 18.45
CA ARG A 505 -24.15 1.78 17.37
C ARG A 505 -24.33 3.09 16.59
N ALA A 506 -23.56 4.11 16.94
CA ALA A 506 -23.62 5.44 16.35
C ALA A 506 -22.81 5.52 15.05
N ASN A 507 -23.51 5.54 13.92
CA ASN A 507 -22.95 5.61 12.57
C ASN A 507 -22.99 7.03 11.99
N SER A 508 -22.03 7.34 11.13
CA SER A 508 -22.10 8.53 10.27
C SER A 508 -23.30 8.46 9.34
N LYS A 509 -23.98 9.60 9.11
CA LYS A 509 -25.04 9.72 8.09
C LYS A 509 -24.58 9.39 6.66
N PHE A 510 -23.26 9.42 6.44
CA PHE A 510 -22.62 9.15 5.14
C PHE A 510 -22.16 7.69 4.99
N ARG A 511 -22.42 6.83 5.97
CA ARG A 511 -22.10 5.41 5.86
C ARG A 511 -23.13 4.74 4.94
N ASN A 512 -22.68 3.84 4.07
CA ASN A 512 -23.57 2.99 3.29
C ASN A 512 -24.35 2.03 4.22
N TRP A 513 -25.68 2.05 4.14
CA TRP A 513 -26.58 1.23 4.94
C TRP A 513 -26.37 -0.27 4.74
N ASP A 514 -26.17 -0.71 3.50
CA ASP A 514 -26.05 -2.14 3.12
C ASP A 514 -24.85 -2.83 3.77
N THR A 515 -23.90 -2.05 4.28
CA THR A 515 -22.72 -2.56 5.00
C THR A 515 -22.99 -2.90 6.47
N LEU A 516 -24.16 -2.51 7.01
CA LEU A 516 -24.50 -2.76 8.41
C LEU A 516 -25.14 -4.14 8.56
N PRO A 517 -24.65 -4.99 9.48
CA PRO A 517 -25.31 -6.25 9.80
C PRO A 517 -26.78 -6.07 10.22
N GLU A 518 -27.68 -6.91 9.70
CA GLU A 518 -29.12 -6.82 9.95
C GLU A 518 -29.47 -6.87 11.44
N CYS A 519 -28.75 -7.68 12.21
CA CYS A 519 -28.94 -7.81 13.65
C CYS A 519 -28.73 -6.48 14.42
N LEU A 520 -28.00 -5.52 13.83
CA LEU A 520 -27.74 -4.20 14.40
C LEU A 520 -28.77 -3.13 14.02
N TYR A 521 -29.75 -3.43 13.15
CA TYR A 521 -30.71 -2.43 12.68
C TYR A 521 -31.45 -1.73 13.83
N LYS A 522 -31.85 -2.48 14.86
CA LYS A 522 -32.55 -1.94 16.05
C LYS A 522 -31.64 -1.22 17.05
N PHE A 523 -30.33 -1.41 16.93
CA PHE A 523 -29.32 -0.85 17.82
C PHE A 523 -28.55 0.29 17.17
N SER A 524 -28.91 0.68 15.95
CA SER A 524 -28.26 1.76 15.21
C SER A 524 -29.14 3.00 15.09
N ASN A 525 -28.58 4.08 14.57
CA ASN A 525 -29.27 5.32 14.23
C ASN A 525 -29.93 5.28 12.84
N GLY A 526 -30.50 4.14 12.44
CA GLY A 526 -31.31 4.01 11.23
C GLY A 526 -32.80 4.17 11.51
N ARG A 527 -33.54 4.89 10.65
CA ARG A 527 -35.01 5.05 10.80
C ARG A 527 -35.84 4.31 9.75
N SER A 528 -35.30 4.02 8.55
CA SER A 528 -36.06 3.47 7.42
C SER A 528 -35.46 2.21 6.79
N ARG A 529 -34.49 1.56 7.46
CA ARG A 529 -33.68 0.47 6.87
C ARG A 529 -33.06 0.80 5.50
N GLN A 530 -32.84 2.08 5.24
CA GLN A 530 -32.29 2.59 3.97
C GLN A 530 -31.18 3.62 4.22
N GLN A 531 -31.26 4.39 5.32
CA GLN A 531 -30.27 5.42 5.62
C GLN A 531 -30.08 5.64 7.12
N PHE A 532 -28.90 6.15 7.45
CA PHE A 532 -28.55 6.62 8.79
C PHE A 532 -28.98 8.07 9.00
N VAL A 533 -29.60 8.35 10.15
CA VAL A 533 -29.93 9.72 10.56
C VAL A 533 -28.86 10.29 11.48
N ASN A 534 -28.75 11.61 11.53
CA ASN A 534 -27.84 12.26 12.46
C ASN A 534 -28.21 11.94 13.91
N VAL A 535 -27.27 11.38 14.68
CA VAL A 535 -27.39 11.25 16.14
C VAL A 535 -27.26 12.62 16.80
N SER A 536 -28.25 13.03 17.61
CA SER A 536 -28.20 14.23 18.45
C SER A 536 -27.47 13.94 19.76
N LEU A 537 -26.99 14.99 20.44
CA LEU A 537 -26.37 14.84 21.77
C LEU A 537 -27.36 14.28 22.79
N ASP A 538 -28.60 14.76 22.76
CA ASP A 538 -29.67 14.30 23.65
C ASP A 538 -29.96 12.81 23.48
N ASP A 539 -29.88 12.29 22.26
CA ASP A 539 -30.02 10.86 22.03
C ASP A 539 -28.77 10.10 22.48
N PHE A 540 -27.57 10.62 22.23
CA PHE A 540 -26.31 10.00 22.66
C PHE A 540 -26.27 9.77 24.19
N VAL A 541 -26.70 10.76 24.99
CA VAL A 541 -26.70 10.68 26.47
C VAL A 541 -27.79 9.79 27.06
N LYS A 542 -28.69 9.22 26.24
CA LYS A 542 -29.69 8.24 26.72
C LYS A 542 -29.15 6.82 26.80
N TYR A 543 -28.06 6.51 26.08
CA TYR A 543 -27.53 5.14 26.00
C TYR A 543 -26.32 4.95 26.93
N PRO A 544 -26.32 3.99 27.87
CA PRO A 544 -25.19 3.70 28.74
C PRO A 544 -23.98 3.17 27.97
N ILE A 545 -24.21 2.40 26.90
CA ILE A 545 -23.17 1.86 26.02
C ILE A 545 -23.32 2.48 24.63
N VAL A 546 -22.26 3.12 24.14
CA VAL A 546 -22.21 3.66 22.77
C VAL A 546 -20.99 3.09 22.03
N ILE A 547 -21.18 2.74 20.76
CA ILE A 547 -20.12 2.24 19.87
C ILE A 547 -20.05 3.13 18.63
N THR A 548 -18.88 3.69 18.35
CA THR A 548 -18.67 4.57 17.19
C THR A 548 -17.25 4.48 16.64
N THR A 549 -16.94 5.17 15.54
CA THR A 549 -15.56 5.26 15.05
C THR A 549 -14.80 6.41 15.72
N LEU A 550 -13.47 6.32 15.81
CA LEU A 550 -12.62 7.35 16.40
C LEU A 550 -12.93 8.75 15.87
N SER A 551 -12.97 8.89 14.54
CA SER A 551 -13.29 10.17 13.90
C SER A 551 -14.72 10.63 14.21
N HIS A 552 -15.71 9.74 14.18
CA HIS A 552 -17.12 10.13 14.43
C HIS A 552 -17.37 10.55 15.88
N ALA A 553 -16.59 10.04 16.84
CA ALA A 553 -16.67 10.42 18.25
C ALA A 553 -16.54 11.94 18.48
N ALA A 554 -15.76 12.64 17.65
CA ALA A 554 -15.59 14.09 17.74
C ALA A 554 -16.90 14.88 17.64
N LYS A 555 -17.95 14.31 17.01
CA LYS A 555 -19.27 14.94 16.90
C LYS A 555 -19.91 15.16 18.28
N PHE A 556 -19.59 14.30 19.24
CA PHE A 556 -20.23 14.30 20.57
C PHE A 556 -19.49 15.17 21.60
N GLY A 557 -18.26 15.64 21.30
CA GLY A 557 -17.46 16.44 22.24
C GLY A 557 -17.59 17.96 22.10
N ARG A 558 -18.38 18.47 21.16
CA ARG A 558 -18.39 19.91 20.81
C ARG A 558 -19.11 20.83 21.81
N HIS A 559 -19.83 20.31 22.80
CA HIS A 559 -20.61 21.15 23.72
C HIS A 559 -20.00 21.22 25.13
N MET A 560 -19.54 22.42 25.51
CA MET A 560 -19.20 22.82 26.90
C MET A 560 -20.30 22.45 27.92
N LEU A 561 -21.55 22.31 27.48
CA LEU A 561 -22.68 21.88 28.30
C LEU A 561 -22.51 20.47 28.89
N HIS A 562 -21.84 19.54 28.20
CA HIS A 562 -21.54 18.20 28.75
C HIS A 562 -20.62 18.25 29.97
N ARG A 563 -19.67 19.20 29.99
CA ARG A 563 -18.78 19.40 31.14
C ARG A 563 -19.55 19.81 32.38
N ARG A 564 -20.57 20.67 32.21
CA ARG A 564 -21.41 21.16 33.31
C ARG A 564 -22.50 20.17 33.76
N MET A 565 -22.99 19.29 32.88
CA MET A 565 -24.06 18.32 33.22
C MET A 565 -23.56 16.94 33.69
N GLY A 566 -22.25 16.73 33.86
CA GLY A 566 -21.72 15.48 34.41
C GLY A 566 -21.84 14.23 33.52
N ASN A 567 -22.21 14.37 32.24
CA ASN A 567 -22.47 13.26 31.30
C ASN A 567 -21.20 12.73 30.60
N HIS A 568 -20.06 12.72 31.30
CA HIS A 568 -18.80 12.25 30.73
C HIS A 568 -18.76 10.72 30.58
N ILE A 569 -17.94 10.26 29.65
CA ILE A 569 -17.61 8.84 29.54
C ILE A 569 -16.71 8.46 30.71
N SER A 570 -17.09 7.40 31.41
CA SER A 570 -16.32 6.86 32.54
C SER A 570 -15.25 5.85 32.09
N HIS A 571 -15.56 5.09 31.04
CA HIS A 571 -14.70 4.04 30.49
C HIS A 571 -14.70 4.18 28.97
N LEU A 572 -13.52 4.39 28.39
CA LEU A 572 -13.31 4.46 26.95
C LEU A 572 -12.48 3.25 26.53
N PHE A 573 -13.04 2.41 25.68
CA PHE A 573 -12.36 1.31 25.02
C PHE A 573 -12.00 1.73 23.60
N ILE A 574 -10.76 1.52 23.17
CA ILE A 574 -10.34 1.64 21.78
C ILE A 574 -9.89 0.25 21.33
N ASP A 575 -10.72 -0.42 20.53
CA ASP A 575 -10.36 -1.69 19.88
C ASP A 575 -9.63 -1.41 18.58
N GLU A 576 -8.71 -2.31 18.21
CA GLU A 576 -7.74 -2.13 17.11
C GLU A 576 -6.90 -0.83 17.25
N ALA A 577 -6.55 -0.45 18.49
CA ALA A 577 -5.82 0.77 18.82
C ALA A 577 -4.44 0.87 18.13
N ALA A 578 -3.83 -0.28 17.80
CA ALA A 578 -2.56 -0.32 17.08
C ALA A 578 -2.65 0.15 15.62
N GLN A 579 -3.85 0.14 15.03
CA GLN A 579 -4.11 0.56 13.64
C GLN A 579 -4.36 2.07 13.53
N ALA A 580 -4.72 2.74 14.62
CA ALA A 580 -5.02 4.15 14.62
C ALA A 580 -3.77 4.98 14.94
N SER A 581 -3.58 6.09 14.22
CA SER A 581 -2.51 7.03 14.54
C SER A 581 -2.72 7.60 15.94
N GLU A 582 -1.64 7.96 16.62
CA GLU A 582 -1.76 8.54 17.96
C GLU A 582 -2.71 9.75 18.02
N PRO A 583 -2.66 10.73 17.10
CA PRO A 583 -3.65 11.82 17.07
C PRO A 583 -5.10 11.36 16.88
N ALA A 584 -5.33 10.26 16.14
CA ALA A 584 -6.67 9.72 15.95
C ALA A 584 -7.22 9.07 17.24
N CYS A 585 -6.38 8.31 17.97
CA CYS A 585 -6.72 7.76 19.28
C CYS A 585 -7.11 8.84 20.29
N LEU A 586 -6.48 10.02 20.21
CA LEU A 586 -6.76 11.13 21.12
C LEU A 586 -8.13 11.79 20.89
N ILE A 587 -8.77 11.59 19.74
CA ILE A 587 -10.05 12.23 19.42
C ILE A 587 -11.11 11.96 20.50
N PRO A 588 -11.51 10.70 20.79
CA PRO A 588 -12.47 10.42 21.84
C PRO A 588 -11.92 10.69 23.25
N VAL A 589 -10.60 10.57 23.46
CA VAL A 589 -9.96 10.82 24.76
C VAL A 589 -10.18 12.27 25.17
N CYS A 590 -9.78 13.22 24.34
CA CYS A 590 -9.91 14.65 24.65
C CYS A 590 -11.36 15.13 24.62
N ALA A 591 -12.19 14.54 23.75
CA ALA A 591 -13.54 15.01 23.51
C ALA A 591 -14.56 14.54 24.57
N LEU A 592 -14.39 13.34 25.14
CA LEU A 592 -15.48 12.64 25.84
C LEU A 592 -15.08 11.97 27.16
N LEU A 593 -13.82 11.56 27.32
CA LEU A 593 -13.38 10.82 28.50
C LEU A 593 -13.19 11.75 29.69
N LYS A 594 -13.77 11.41 30.86
CA LYS A 594 -13.50 12.16 32.09
C LYS A 594 -12.02 12.06 32.49
N GLN A 595 -11.48 13.05 33.18
CA GLN A 595 -10.07 13.03 33.63
C GLN A 595 -9.74 11.81 34.48
N THR A 596 -10.65 11.41 35.38
CA THR A 596 -10.56 10.21 36.23
C THR A 596 -11.06 8.93 35.54
N GLY A 597 -11.25 8.94 34.22
CA GLY A 597 -11.83 7.83 33.47
C GLY A 597 -10.80 6.78 33.10
N THR A 598 -11.25 5.56 32.92
CA THR A 598 -10.39 4.46 32.47
C THR A 598 -10.29 4.49 30.95
N LEU A 599 -9.07 4.45 30.43
CA LEU A 599 -8.80 4.27 29.00
C LEU A 599 -8.25 2.86 28.80
N VAL A 600 -8.92 2.06 27.98
CA VAL A 600 -8.48 0.73 27.58
C VAL A 600 -8.07 0.77 26.11
N LEU A 601 -6.83 0.39 25.81
CA LEU A 601 -6.32 0.24 24.45
C LEU A 601 -6.15 -1.25 24.17
N ALA A 602 -6.92 -1.77 23.22
CA ALA A 602 -6.81 -3.16 22.79
C ALA A 602 -6.31 -3.20 21.34
N GLY A 603 -5.35 -4.07 21.06
CA GLY A 603 -4.76 -4.15 19.74
C GLY A 603 -3.50 -5.00 19.71
N ASP A 604 -2.79 -4.91 18.59
CA ASP A 604 -1.55 -5.65 18.37
C ASP A 604 -0.52 -4.80 17.61
N PRO A 605 0.53 -4.30 18.29
CA PRO A 605 1.58 -3.51 17.65
C PRO A 605 2.37 -4.25 16.56
N HIS A 606 2.34 -5.59 16.55
CA HIS A 606 3.02 -6.41 15.55
C HIS A 606 2.18 -6.65 14.29
N GLN A 607 0.93 -6.18 14.24
CA GLN A 607 0.10 -6.13 13.04
C GLN A 607 0.16 -4.73 12.38
N LEU A 608 -0.53 -4.58 11.25
CA LEU A 608 -0.58 -3.35 10.46
C LEU A 608 -0.92 -2.12 11.32
N GLY A 609 -0.09 -1.08 11.19
CA GLY A 609 -0.25 0.20 11.88
C GLY A 609 -1.05 1.25 11.09
N PRO A 610 -0.96 2.52 11.50
CA PRO A 610 -1.66 3.63 10.86
C PRO A 610 -1.33 3.79 9.37
N VAL A 611 -2.37 3.97 8.56
CA VAL A 611 -2.23 4.27 7.12
C VAL A 611 -1.90 5.74 6.94
N VAL A 612 -0.64 6.04 6.63
CA VAL A 612 -0.13 7.39 6.39
C VAL A 612 0.39 7.51 4.96
N ILE A 613 -0.04 8.54 4.23
CA ILE A 613 0.28 8.74 2.81
C ILE A 613 1.71 9.25 2.64
N SER A 614 2.15 10.18 3.48
CA SER A 614 3.52 10.66 3.54
C SER A 614 4.39 9.62 4.24
N ARG A 615 5.20 8.90 3.47
CA ARG A 615 6.18 7.94 4.02
C ARG A 615 7.16 8.58 5.00
N THR A 616 7.54 9.84 4.74
CA THR A 616 8.43 10.57 5.63
C THR A 616 7.72 10.87 6.95
N ALA A 617 6.48 11.36 6.93
CA ALA A 617 5.72 11.59 8.16
C ALA A 617 5.45 10.27 8.91
N ALA A 618 5.17 9.19 8.17
CA ALA A 618 4.98 7.85 8.71
C ALA A 618 6.21 7.39 9.50
N GLY A 619 7.40 7.46 8.87
CA GLY A 619 8.67 7.02 9.46
C GLY A 619 9.18 7.89 10.62
N ILE A 620 8.77 9.17 10.70
CA ILE A 620 9.13 10.06 11.82
C ILE A 620 8.28 9.76 13.07
N GLY A 621 7.03 9.32 12.91
CA GLY A 621 6.20 8.94 14.05
C GLY A 621 4.68 8.92 13.80
N LEU A 622 4.19 9.48 12.68
CA LEU A 622 2.74 9.45 12.40
C LEU A 622 2.24 8.04 12.07
N GLY A 623 3.16 7.16 11.62
CA GLY A 623 2.92 5.74 11.35
C GLY A 623 3.09 4.85 12.59
N THR A 624 3.24 5.43 13.78
CA THR A 624 3.30 4.71 15.06
C THR A 624 2.05 5.05 15.86
N SER A 625 1.34 4.02 16.34
CA SER A 625 0.16 4.22 17.19
C SER A 625 0.56 4.61 18.62
N LEU A 626 -0.39 5.17 19.37
CA LEU A 626 -0.18 5.48 20.80
C LEU A 626 0.23 4.22 21.59
N MET A 627 -0.44 3.10 21.31
CA MET A 627 -0.15 1.81 21.93
C MET A 627 1.29 1.36 21.64
N GLU A 628 1.68 1.35 20.37
CA GLU A 628 3.02 0.94 19.96
C GLU A 628 4.11 1.84 20.54
N ARG A 629 3.90 3.17 20.56
CA ARG A 629 4.86 4.11 21.14
C ARG A 629 5.03 3.84 22.64
N LEU A 630 3.93 3.73 23.39
CA LEU A 630 3.98 3.53 24.83
C LEU A 630 4.66 2.19 25.20
N MET A 631 4.35 1.11 24.48
CA MET A 631 5.01 -0.19 24.70
C MET A 631 6.53 -0.14 24.44
N LYS A 632 6.98 0.71 23.51
CA LYS A 632 8.41 0.86 23.20
C LYS A 632 9.17 1.83 24.11
N THR A 633 8.47 2.80 24.71
CA THR A 633 9.10 3.96 25.35
C THR A 633 8.80 4.12 26.84
N CYS A 634 7.87 3.33 27.38
CA CYS A 634 7.45 3.45 28.76
C CYS A 634 7.56 2.11 29.49
N ASP A 635 8.32 2.12 30.59
CA ASP A 635 8.61 0.92 31.38
C ASP A 635 7.37 0.28 31.99
N LEU A 636 6.23 0.98 32.09
CA LEU A 636 4.97 0.41 32.60
C LEU A 636 4.40 -0.68 31.70
N TYR A 637 4.83 -0.74 30.43
CA TYR A 637 4.28 -1.64 29.42
C TYR A 637 5.30 -2.64 28.87
N SER A 638 6.44 -2.82 29.53
CA SER A 638 7.42 -3.82 29.12
C SER A 638 6.95 -5.24 29.44
N ASP A 639 7.52 -6.24 28.77
CA ASP A 639 7.14 -7.66 28.86
C ASP A 639 7.56 -8.36 30.18
N GLU A 640 7.70 -7.62 31.29
CA GLU A 640 8.04 -8.20 32.59
C GLU A 640 6.80 -8.75 33.31
N GLU A 641 6.92 -9.90 33.98
CA GLU A 641 5.80 -10.69 34.52
C GLU A 641 4.93 -9.96 35.59
N ASP A 642 5.41 -8.84 36.14
CA ASP A 642 4.74 -8.11 37.24
C ASP A 642 3.95 -6.85 36.81
N LYS A 643 3.68 -6.63 35.51
CA LYS A 643 3.04 -5.39 35.01
C LYS A 643 1.56 -5.52 34.64
N THR A 644 0.89 -6.51 35.20
CA THR A 644 -0.55 -6.79 34.99
C THR A 644 -1.49 -5.65 35.40
N ASP A 645 -1.02 -4.66 36.18
CA ASP A 645 -1.75 -3.42 36.46
C ASP A 645 -1.91 -2.48 35.24
N TYR A 646 -1.12 -2.68 34.19
CA TYR A 646 -1.08 -1.80 33.03
C TYR A 646 -1.24 -2.53 31.71
N VAL A 647 -0.74 -3.77 31.60
CA VAL A 647 -0.80 -4.55 30.37
C VAL A 647 -0.96 -6.03 30.65
N VAL A 648 -1.78 -6.68 29.83
CA VAL A 648 -1.83 -8.13 29.73
C VAL A 648 -1.73 -8.53 28.26
N MET A 649 -0.84 -9.49 27.98
CA MET A 649 -0.77 -10.15 26.68
C MET A 649 -1.62 -11.41 26.67
N LEU A 650 -2.59 -11.51 25.77
CA LEU A 650 -3.41 -12.71 25.57
C LEU A 650 -2.60 -13.75 24.79
N ARG A 651 -2.51 -14.98 25.30
CA ARG A 651 -1.60 -16.02 24.75
C ARG A 651 -2.31 -17.13 23.99
N ASP A 652 -3.52 -17.51 24.37
CA ASP A 652 -4.27 -18.59 23.71
C ASP A 652 -4.86 -18.12 22.38
N ASN A 653 -4.43 -18.75 21.29
CA ASN A 653 -4.95 -18.54 19.94
C ASN A 653 -6.03 -19.57 19.63
N PHE A 654 -7.26 -19.09 19.43
CA PHE A 654 -8.43 -19.92 19.12
C PHE A 654 -8.80 -19.94 17.63
N ARG A 655 -7.91 -19.44 16.76
CA ARG A 655 -8.20 -19.25 15.33
C ARG A 655 -7.49 -20.26 14.45
N SER A 656 -6.18 -20.34 14.60
CA SER A 656 -5.28 -20.88 13.59
C SER A 656 -4.70 -22.22 14.04
N HIS A 657 -4.60 -23.15 13.09
CA HIS A 657 -3.89 -24.42 13.28
C HIS A 657 -2.44 -24.18 13.78
N PRO A 658 -1.89 -25.06 14.65
CA PRO A 658 -0.53 -24.94 15.19
C PRO A 658 0.56 -24.64 14.14
N ASP A 659 0.61 -25.38 13.02
CA ASP A 659 1.60 -25.12 11.95
C ASP A 659 1.53 -23.71 11.35
N ILE A 660 0.35 -23.09 11.31
CA ILE A 660 0.18 -21.71 10.81
C ILE A 660 0.74 -20.72 11.84
N LEU A 661 0.57 -21.02 13.13
CA LEU A 661 0.92 -20.14 14.25
C LEU A 661 2.41 -20.17 14.59
N GLU A 662 3.08 -21.31 14.39
CA GLU A 662 4.47 -21.56 14.79
C GLU A 662 5.44 -20.44 14.34
N ILE A 663 5.36 -20.05 13.06
CA ILE A 663 6.30 -19.07 12.49
C ILE A 663 6.00 -17.64 12.97
N PRO A 664 4.76 -17.12 12.87
CA PRO A 664 4.41 -15.83 13.46
C PRO A 664 4.72 -15.73 14.96
N ASP A 665 4.45 -16.79 15.73
CA ASP A 665 4.74 -16.84 17.16
C ASP A 665 6.23 -16.64 17.46
N LYS A 666 7.08 -17.42 16.79
CA LYS A 666 8.54 -17.31 16.93
C LYS A 666 9.08 -15.95 16.51
N LEU A 667 8.54 -15.37 15.43
CA LEU A 667 9.05 -14.12 14.86
C LEU A 667 8.60 -12.87 15.61
N PHE A 668 7.36 -12.84 16.09
CA PHE A 668 6.73 -11.60 16.58
C PHE A 668 6.30 -11.66 18.05
N TYR A 669 6.18 -12.85 18.63
CA TYR A 669 5.59 -13.05 19.95
C TYR A 669 6.45 -13.89 20.88
N LYS A 670 7.74 -14.05 20.54
CA LYS A 670 8.76 -14.71 21.39
C LYS A 670 8.42 -16.15 21.80
N GLY A 671 7.59 -16.86 21.02
CA GLY A 671 7.19 -18.23 21.35
C GLY A 671 6.19 -18.32 22.52
N GLN A 672 5.47 -17.24 22.81
CA GLN A 672 4.54 -17.17 23.95
C GLN A 672 3.10 -17.57 23.60
N LEU A 673 2.78 -17.76 22.32
CA LEU A 673 1.43 -18.13 21.90
C LEU A 673 1.15 -19.62 22.09
N ARG A 674 -0.08 -19.93 22.48
CA ARG A 674 -0.57 -21.29 22.71
C ARG A 674 -1.67 -21.58 21.68
N ALA A 675 -1.51 -22.63 20.87
CA ALA A 675 -2.52 -22.98 19.87
C ALA A 675 -3.67 -23.77 20.52
N CYS A 676 -4.85 -23.17 20.58
CA CYS A 676 -6.07 -23.72 21.17
C CYS A 676 -7.21 -23.88 20.14
N ALA A 677 -6.92 -23.66 18.85
CA ALA A 677 -7.90 -23.82 17.78
C ALA A 677 -8.26 -25.30 17.58
N GLU A 678 -9.54 -25.56 17.33
CA GLU A 678 -10.01 -26.87 16.92
C GLU A 678 -9.35 -27.29 15.59
N GLN A 679 -8.98 -28.58 15.49
CA GLN A 679 -8.30 -29.11 14.32
C GLN A 679 -9.28 -29.33 13.19
N ASP A 680 -9.20 -28.50 12.15
CA ASP A 680 -10.03 -28.63 10.95
C ASP A 680 -9.49 -29.77 10.05
N PRO A 681 -10.31 -30.74 9.62
CA PRO A 681 -9.89 -31.83 8.74
C PRO A 681 -9.24 -31.36 7.43
N LEU A 682 -9.59 -30.18 6.94
CA LEU A 682 -8.98 -29.60 5.74
C LEU A 682 -7.48 -29.38 5.91
N SER A 683 -7.00 -29.20 7.15
CA SER A 683 -5.59 -29.01 7.48
C SER A 683 -4.73 -30.18 7.00
N THR A 684 -5.25 -31.41 7.01
CA THR A 684 -4.53 -32.63 6.60
C THR A 684 -4.73 -33.01 5.13
N ILE A 685 -5.60 -32.30 4.41
CA ILE A 685 -5.90 -32.57 3.00
C ILE A 685 -4.82 -31.94 2.10
N ASP A 686 -4.29 -32.74 1.17
CA ASP A 686 -3.54 -32.20 0.03
C ASP A 686 -4.51 -31.69 -1.03
N VAL A 687 -4.49 -30.38 -1.26
CA VAL A 687 -5.49 -29.72 -2.11
C VAL A 687 -5.35 -30.15 -3.56
N LEU A 688 -4.13 -30.38 -4.05
CA LEU A 688 -3.87 -30.80 -5.43
C LEU A 688 -3.99 -32.32 -5.64
N GLY A 689 -3.96 -33.12 -4.56
CA GLY A 689 -4.09 -34.57 -4.62
C GLY A 689 -2.85 -35.30 -5.14
N GLU A 690 -1.68 -34.70 -4.95
CA GLU A 690 -0.36 -35.29 -5.24
C GLU A 690 0.09 -36.24 -4.11
N LYS A 691 -0.45 -36.08 -2.89
CA LYS A 691 -0.10 -36.88 -1.70
C LYS A 691 -1.34 -37.35 -0.95
N GLU A 692 -1.19 -38.47 -0.23
CA GLU A 692 -2.25 -39.02 0.63
C GLU A 692 -2.60 -38.12 1.82
N THR A 693 -1.61 -37.41 2.38
CA THR A 693 -1.78 -36.49 3.50
C THR A 693 -0.95 -35.21 3.32
N SER A 694 -1.34 -34.14 4.02
CA SER A 694 -0.71 -32.81 3.98
C SER A 694 -0.74 -32.15 5.37
N ARG A 695 -0.32 -30.88 5.43
CA ARG A 695 -0.28 -30.03 6.63
C ARG A 695 -0.95 -28.68 6.38
N ALA A 696 -1.18 -27.92 7.45
CA ALA A 696 -1.91 -26.65 7.38
C ALA A 696 -1.15 -25.52 6.66
N ILE A 697 0.16 -25.67 6.47
CA ILE A 697 0.98 -24.74 5.68
C ILE A 697 1.46 -25.41 4.40
N VAL A 698 1.37 -24.69 3.29
CA VAL A 698 1.78 -25.16 1.96
C VAL A 698 2.53 -24.04 1.26
N PHE A 699 3.66 -24.38 0.65
CA PHE A 699 4.37 -23.48 -0.26
C PHE A 699 4.39 -24.08 -1.66
N HIS A 700 4.00 -23.29 -2.66
CA HIS A 700 4.06 -23.66 -4.07
C HIS A 700 5.03 -22.74 -4.81
N GLY A 701 6.20 -23.28 -5.15
CA GLY A 701 7.24 -22.56 -5.88
C GLY A 701 6.90 -22.43 -7.36
N VAL A 702 6.74 -21.20 -7.85
CA VAL A 702 6.48 -20.89 -9.26
C VAL A 702 7.64 -20.08 -9.83
N LEU A 703 8.35 -20.63 -10.81
CA LEU A 703 9.39 -19.89 -11.53
C LEU A 703 8.73 -19.02 -12.61
N SER A 704 8.39 -17.79 -12.23
CA SER A 704 7.61 -16.85 -13.04
C SER A 704 8.37 -15.56 -13.34
N LYS A 705 7.74 -14.62 -14.04
CA LYS A 705 8.21 -13.23 -14.27
C LYS A 705 7.05 -12.29 -13.99
N GLU A 706 7.28 -11.19 -13.27
CA GLU A 706 6.24 -10.17 -13.08
C GLU A 706 6.11 -9.24 -14.29
N GLU A 707 4.88 -8.77 -14.51
CA GLU A 707 4.48 -7.94 -15.64
C GLU A 707 3.87 -6.61 -15.18
N LYS A 708 3.79 -5.66 -16.12
CA LYS A 708 3.15 -4.35 -15.95
C LYS A 708 2.32 -4.01 -17.18
N MET A 709 1.09 -3.54 -16.95
CA MET A 709 0.24 -2.97 -17.99
C MET A 709 0.49 -1.45 -18.14
N GLY A 710 1.13 -1.04 -19.24
CA GLY A 710 1.41 0.35 -19.58
C GLY A 710 2.30 1.10 -18.57
N LYS A 711 1.94 2.35 -18.24
CA LYS A 711 2.70 3.23 -17.33
C LYS A 711 2.36 3.07 -15.84
N SER A 712 1.53 2.10 -15.48
CA SER A 712 1.09 1.97 -14.09
C SER A 712 2.23 1.54 -13.17
N PRO A 713 2.21 2.01 -11.91
CA PRO A 713 3.20 1.63 -10.92
C PRO A 713 3.01 0.21 -10.36
N SER A 714 1.86 -0.45 -10.57
CA SER A 714 1.55 -1.77 -10.00
C SER A 714 1.91 -2.92 -10.95
N TYR A 715 2.12 -4.10 -10.38
CA TYR A 715 2.56 -5.32 -11.08
C TYR A 715 1.55 -6.46 -10.93
N PHE A 716 1.62 -7.45 -11.80
CA PHE A 716 0.90 -8.72 -11.72
C PHE A 716 1.79 -9.86 -12.23
N ASN A 717 1.37 -11.11 -12.02
CA ASN A 717 2.10 -12.30 -12.43
C ASN A 717 1.09 -13.37 -12.84
N MET A 718 1.03 -13.68 -14.14
CA MET A 718 -0.01 -14.55 -14.70
C MET A 718 0.14 -16.00 -14.28
N MET A 719 1.37 -16.52 -14.19
CA MET A 719 1.61 -17.90 -13.75
C MET A 719 1.17 -18.10 -12.28
N GLU A 720 1.38 -17.10 -11.42
CA GLU A 720 0.82 -17.16 -10.07
C GLU A 720 -0.72 -17.08 -10.07
N CYS A 721 -1.33 -16.28 -10.95
CA CYS A 721 -2.80 -16.22 -11.09
C CYS A 721 -3.38 -17.58 -11.50
N GLU A 722 -2.76 -18.28 -12.45
CA GLU A 722 -3.15 -19.62 -12.89
C GLU A 722 -3.07 -20.63 -11.76
N MET A 723 -1.99 -20.60 -10.97
CA MET A 723 -1.85 -21.47 -9.81
C MET A 723 -2.88 -21.17 -8.73
N VAL A 724 -3.15 -19.89 -8.44
CA VAL A 724 -4.25 -19.49 -7.53
C VAL A 724 -5.57 -20.08 -8.02
N GLN A 725 -5.87 -19.94 -9.32
CA GLN A 725 -7.09 -20.45 -9.92
C GLN A 725 -7.20 -21.98 -9.76
N GLN A 726 -6.11 -22.72 -9.95
CA GLN A 726 -6.07 -24.17 -9.79
C GLN A 726 -6.38 -24.60 -8.35
N TYR A 727 -5.72 -24.01 -7.35
CA TYR A 727 -5.98 -24.29 -5.94
C TYR A 727 -7.43 -23.98 -5.56
N VAL A 728 -7.93 -22.81 -5.97
CA VAL A 728 -9.32 -22.40 -5.71
C VAL A 728 -10.32 -23.38 -6.34
N LYS A 729 -10.12 -23.78 -7.61
CA LYS A 729 -10.98 -24.76 -8.29
C LYS A 729 -11.03 -26.07 -7.52
N ARG A 730 -9.87 -26.62 -7.11
CA ARG A 730 -9.82 -27.88 -6.34
C ARG A 730 -10.51 -27.74 -4.98
N LEU A 731 -10.27 -26.65 -4.25
CA LEU A 731 -10.92 -26.41 -2.96
C LEU A 731 -12.45 -26.40 -3.08
N VAL A 732 -12.99 -25.71 -4.09
CA VAL A 732 -14.44 -25.57 -4.26
C VAL A 732 -15.06 -26.84 -4.85
N GLN A 733 -14.48 -27.40 -5.91
CA GLN A 733 -15.09 -28.45 -6.72
C GLN A 733 -14.81 -29.87 -6.22
N VAL A 734 -13.63 -30.10 -5.61
CA VAL A 734 -13.21 -31.44 -5.13
C VAL A 734 -13.40 -31.55 -3.62
N HIS A 735 -12.97 -30.53 -2.88
CA HIS A 735 -12.97 -30.55 -1.41
C HIS A 735 -14.19 -29.86 -0.78
N ASN A 736 -15.17 -29.44 -1.59
CA ASN A 736 -16.44 -28.83 -1.17
C ASN A 736 -16.29 -27.66 -0.18
N VAL A 737 -15.23 -26.86 -0.31
CA VAL A 737 -15.04 -25.65 0.48
C VAL A 737 -15.89 -24.52 -0.10
N SER A 738 -16.69 -23.86 0.73
CA SER A 738 -17.47 -22.69 0.30
C SER A 738 -16.55 -21.58 -0.19
N ALA A 739 -16.90 -20.95 -1.31
CA ALA A 739 -16.19 -19.79 -1.84
C ALA A 739 -16.03 -18.66 -0.82
N SER A 740 -17.02 -18.47 0.08
CA SER A 740 -16.96 -17.47 1.16
C SER A 740 -15.89 -17.76 2.21
N ASP A 741 -15.46 -19.02 2.34
CA ASP A 741 -14.48 -19.47 3.34
C ASP A 741 -13.04 -19.39 2.81
N ILE A 742 -12.87 -19.01 1.55
CA ILE A 742 -11.58 -18.84 0.88
C ILE A 742 -11.30 -17.34 0.75
N GLY A 743 -10.08 -16.94 1.11
CA GLY A 743 -9.56 -15.59 0.82
C GLY A 743 -8.29 -15.65 0.00
N VAL A 744 -8.16 -14.76 -0.97
CA VAL A 744 -6.92 -14.60 -1.74
C VAL A 744 -6.30 -13.24 -1.43
N VAL A 745 -5.07 -13.25 -0.92
CA VAL A 745 -4.34 -12.07 -0.47
C VAL A 745 -3.13 -11.82 -1.38
N THR A 746 -2.95 -10.59 -1.82
CA THR A 746 -1.76 -10.21 -2.61
C THR A 746 -1.38 -8.73 -2.42
N PRO A 747 -0.08 -8.36 -2.36
CA PRO A 747 0.37 -6.97 -2.23
C PRO A 747 -0.10 -6.02 -3.31
N TYR A 748 -0.29 -6.51 -4.53
CA TYR A 748 -0.46 -5.65 -5.70
C TYR A 748 -1.92 -5.65 -6.15
N ILE A 749 -2.51 -4.45 -6.19
CA ILE A 749 -3.91 -4.29 -6.60
C ILE A 749 -4.18 -4.81 -8.02
N ARG A 750 -3.18 -4.79 -8.90
CA ARG A 750 -3.32 -5.39 -10.22
C ARG A 750 -3.39 -6.90 -10.22
N GLN A 751 -2.66 -7.55 -9.33
CA GLN A 751 -2.81 -8.99 -9.12
C GLN A 751 -4.21 -9.32 -8.61
N VAL A 752 -4.78 -8.49 -7.72
CA VAL A 752 -6.18 -8.62 -7.29
C VAL A 752 -7.12 -8.63 -8.49
N TYR A 753 -6.96 -7.70 -9.43
CA TYR A 753 -7.81 -7.64 -10.62
C TYR A 753 -7.66 -8.84 -11.55
N GLN A 754 -6.42 -9.26 -11.82
CA GLN A 754 -6.19 -10.43 -12.68
C GLN A 754 -6.75 -11.70 -12.06
N ILE A 755 -6.58 -11.90 -10.75
CA ILE A 755 -7.15 -13.05 -10.04
C ILE A 755 -8.68 -12.99 -10.06
N ARG A 756 -9.30 -11.83 -9.75
CA ARG A 756 -10.76 -11.68 -9.80
C ARG A 756 -11.32 -12.01 -11.18
N LYS A 757 -10.71 -11.48 -12.23
CA LYS A 757 -11.08 -11.73 -13.63
C LYS A 757 -10.98 -13.23 -13.95
N SER A 758 -9.82 -13.82 -13.66
CA SER A 758 -9.53 -15.24 -13.92
C SER A 758 -10.50 -16.19 -13.18
N LEU A 759 -10.88 -15.87 -11.94
CA LEU A 759 -11.85 -16.66 -11.17
C LEU A 759 -13.28 -16.52 -11.73
N GLN A 760 -13.67 -15.31 -12.14
CA GLN A 760 -14.98 -15.04 -12.74
C GLN A 760 -15.17 -15.78 -14.06
N GLU A 761 -14.14 -15.82 -14.91
CA GLU A 761 -14.14 -16.56 -16.18
C GLU A 761 -14.33 -18.07 -15.96
N CYS A 762 -13.94 -18.59 -14.79
CA CYS A 762 -14.15 -19.98 -14.40
C CYS A 762 -15.48 -20.25 -13.69
N GLY A 763 -16.39 -19.28 -13.66
CA GLY A 763 -17.69 -19.41 -13.00
C GLY A 763 -17.64 -19.34 -11.47
N ILE A 764 -16.47 -19.08 -10.88
CA ILE A 764 -16.30 -18.99 -9.43
C ILE A 764 -16.53 -17.55 -9.00
N ARG A 765 -17.64 -17.30 -8.31
CA ARG A 765 -18.04 -15.97 -7.81
C ARG A 765 -17.98 -15.94 -6.28
N LYS A 766 -17.96 -14.74 -5.70
CA LYS A 766 -18.01 -14.49 -4.24
C LYS A 766 -16.78 -14.96 -3.44
N ILE A 767 -15.64 -15.17 -4.09
CA ILE A 767 -14.36 -15.30 -3.38
C ILE A 767 -13.86 -13.90 -3.07
N ASP A 768 -13.48 -13.69 -1.82
CA ASP A 768 -12.80 -12.46 -1.45
C ASP A 768 -11.38 -12.51 -2.02
N VAL A 769 -11.01 -11.44 -2.73
CA VAL A 769 -9.66 -11.23 -3.26
C VAL A 769 -9.29 -9.80 -2.95
N GLY A 770 -8.11 -9.55 -2.37
CA GLY A 770 -7.76 -8.21 -1.91
C GLY A 770 -6.31 -8.06 -1.47
N THR A 771 -5.98 -6.82 -1.13
CA THR A 771 -4.68 -6.47 -0.54
C THR A 771 -4.67 -6.81 0.95
N VAL A 772 -3.47 -6.92 1.54
CA VAL A 772 -3.31 -7.25 2.98
C VAL A 772 -4.10 -6.26 3.85
N GLU A 773 -4.08 -4.97 3.49
CA GLU A 773 -4.84 -3.92 4.19
C GLU A 773 -6.35 -4.17 4.13
N GLY A 774 -6.89 -4.67 3.02
CA GLY A 774 -8.32 -4.99 2.88
C GLY A 774 -8.76 -6.21 3.69
N TYR A 775 -7.81 -7.07 4.12
CA TYR A 775 -8.06 -8.28 4.89
C TYR A 775 -7.89 -8.11 6.40
N GLN A 776 -7.52 -6.92 6.85
CA GLN A 776 -7.35 -6.64 8.26
C GLN A 776 -8.67 -6.78 9.00
N GLY A 777 -8.66 -7.58 10.08
CA GLY A 777 -9.87 -7.90 10.86
C GLY A 777 -10.80 -8.95 10.25
N GLN A 778 -10.51 -9.44 9.03
CA GLN A 778 -11.22 -10.58 8.45
C GLN A 778 -10.49 -11.89 8.74
N GLU A 779 -11.19 -13.01 8.65
CA GLU A 779 -10.64 -14.35 8.85
C GLU A 779 -11.25 -15.29 7.81
N LYS A 780 -10.49 -16.27 7.34
CA LYS A 780 -10.95 -17.26 6.36
C LYS A 780 -10.52 -18.66 6.77
N ARG A 781 -11.30 -19.67 6.40
CA ARG A 781 -10.93 -21.08 6.62
C ARG A 781 -9.64 -21.39 5.87
N VAL A 782 -9.55 -20.94 4.61
CA VAL A 782 -8.36 -21.05 3.77
C VAL A 782 -7.90 -19.67 3.29
N VAL A 783 -6.60 -19.40 3.38
CA VAL A 783 -5.99 -18.21 2.79
C VAL A 783 -4.95 -18.62 1.77
N ILE A 784 -5.07 -18.09 0.56
CA ILE A 784 -4.09 -18.23 -0.51
C ILE A 784 -3.37 -16.90 -0.67
N ILE A 785 -2.04 -16.93 -0.69
CA ILE A 785 -1.20 -15.74 -0.77
C ILE A 785 -0.39 -15.78 -2.06
N SER A 786 -0.59 -14.81 -2.97
CA SER A 786 0.23 -14.64 -4.17
C SER A 786 1.23 -13.50 -3.98
N THR A 787 2.52 -13.82 -4.07
CA THR A 787 3.62 -12.88 -3.76
C THR A 787 4.04 -11.99 -4.94
N VAL A 788 3.71 -12.42 -6.17
CA VAL A 788 3.86 -11.73 -7.47
C VAL A 788 5.29 -11.52 -7.94
N ARG A 789 6.19 -11.11 -7.04
CA ARG A 789 7.56 -10.71 -7.38
C ARG A 789 8.40 -11.90 -7.78
N ALA A 790 9.00 -11.80 -8.95
CA ALA A 790 9.93 -12.77 -9.50
C ALA A 790 11.30 -12.18 -9.89
N ASN A 791 11.44 -10.85 -9.88
CA ASN A 791 12.72 -10.17 -10.05
C ASN A 791 13.35 -9.76 -8.71
N CYS A 792 14.46 -10.42 -8.44
CA CYS A 792 15.34 -10.24 -7.29
C CYS A 792 15.90 -8.81 -7.11
N ASP A 793 16.05 -8.04 -8.18
CA ASP A 793 16.63 -6.68 -8.15
C ASP A 793 15.59 -5.62 -7.79
N LEU A 794 14.30 -5.90 -8.04
CA LEU A 794 13.20 -5.02 -7.66
C LEU A 794 12.87 -5.10 -6.15
N LEU A 795 13.38 -6.11 -5.45
CA LEU A 795 13.16 -6.28 -4.02
C LEU A 795 13.81 -5.17 -3.18
N GLU A 796 14.98 -4.66 -3.61
CA GLU A 796 15.61 -3.52 -2.95
C GLU A 796 14.82 -2.22 -3.17
N TYR A 797 14.21 -2.05 -4.34
CA TYR A 797 13.30 -0.95 -4.62
C TYR A 797 12.06 -1.07 -3.72
N ASP A 798 11.45 -2.25 -3.61
CA ASP A 798 10.30 -2.46 -2.74
C ASP A 798 10.63 -2.24 -1.27
N ALA A 799 11.80 -2.70 -0.80
CA ALA A 799 12.29 -2.46 0.56
C ALA A 799 12.48 -0.97 0.84
N LYS A 800 13.18 -0.27 -0.05
CA LYS A 800 13.46 1.17 0.08
C LYS A 800 12.18 2.01 0.12
N PHE A 801 11.15 1.57 -0.60
CA PHE A 801 9.90 2.31 -0.74
C PHE A 801 8.73 1.69 0.04
N GLN A 802 8.97 0.65 0.85
CA GLN A 802 7.95 -0.13 1.58
C GLN A 802 6.76 -0.55 0.69
N LEU A 803 7.04 -0.81 -0.59
CA LEU A 803 6.04 -1.05 -1.64
C LEU A 803 5.62 -2.53 -1.76
N GLY A 804 6.29 -3.42 -1.03
CA GLY A 804 6.12 -4.86 -1.18
C GLY A 804 5.77 -5.58 0.12
N PHE A 805 5.13 -6.74 -0.07
CA PHE A 805 4.82 -7.73 0.97
C PHE A 805 6.04 -8.51 1.46
N LEU A 806 7.12 -8.54 0.67
CA LEU A 806 8.28 -9.38 0.93
C LEU A 806 9.09 -8.94 2.16
N VAL A 807 9.18 -7.64 2.42
CA VAL A 807 10.10 -7.08 3.44
C VAL A 807 9.36 -6.55 4.67
N ASP A 808 8.04 -6.36 4.57
CA ASP A 808 7.24 -5.79 5.66
C ASP A 808 6.77 -6.87 6.64
N ASP A 809 7.32 -6.83 7.85
CA ASP A 809 7.04 -7.77 8.94
C ASP A 809 5.57 -7.77 9.37
N LYS A 810 4.95 -6.58 9.47
CA LYS A 810 3.55 -6.43 9.90
C LYS A 810 2.59 -7.00 8.85
N ARG A 811 2.86 -6.76 7.55
CA ARG A 811 2.08 -7.33 6.45
C ARG A 811 2.20 -8.85 6.38
N PHE A 812 3.41 -9.39 6.55
CA PHE A 812 3.65 -10.83 6.62
C PHE A 812 2.83 -11.47 7.74
N ASN A 813 2.94 -10.92 8.96
CA ASN A 813 2.22 -11.38 10.14
C ASN A 813 0.69 -11.36 9.92
N VAL A 814 0.15 -10.25 9.42
CA VAL A 814 -1.29 -10.15 9.12
C VAL A 814 -1.71 -11.21 8.12
N ALA A 815 -1.04 -11.32 6.98
CA ALA A 815 -1.46 -12.20 5.89
C ALA A 815 -1.49 -13.68 6.28
N ILE A 816 -0.45 -14.18 6.98
CA ILE A 816 -0.39 -15.59 7.40
C ILE A 816 -1.44 -15.89 8.48
N THR A 817 -1.63 -14.98 9.44
CA THR A 817 -2.55 -15.18 10.56
C THR A 817 -4.03 -14.91 10.24
N ARG A 818 -4.38 -14.77 8.96
CA ARG A 818 -5.78 -14.69 8.51
C ARG A 818 -6.45 -16.06 8.37
N ALA A 819 -5.67 -17.12 8.22
CA ALA A 819 -6.20 -18.47 8.00
C ALA A 819 -6.54 -19.18 9.32
N LYS A 820 -7.62 -19.96 9.29
CA LYS A 820 -7.97 -20.89 10.36
C LYS A 820 -7.34 -22.27 10.13
N ALA A 821 -7.64 -22.89 8.99
CA ALA A 821 -7.30 -24.28 8.69
C ALA A 821 -6.08 -24.43 7.78
N LYS A 822 -5.96 -23.61 6.72
CA LYS A 822 -4.88 -23.78 5.74
C LYS A 822 -4.38 -22.46 5.14
N VAL A 823 -3.06 -22.30 5.07
CA VAL A 823 -2.38 -21.25 4.31
C VAL A 823 -1.63 -21.87 3.14
N ILE A 824 -1.87 -21.34 1.94
CA ILE A 824 -1.16 -21.71 0.72
C ILE A 824 -0.43 -20.49 0.19
N ILE A 825 0.89 -20.54 0.12
CA ILE A 825 1.72 -19.44 -0.39
C ILE A 825 2.24 -19.82 -1.77
N ILE A 826 1.98 -18.95 -2.75
CA ILE A 826 2.38 -19.12 -4.15
C ILE A 826 3.35 -17.99 -4.48
N GLY A 827 4.53 -18.35 -4.98
CA GLY A 827 5.54 -17.35 -5.28
C GLY A 827 6.83 -17.87 -5.86
N ASN A 828 7.68 -16.93 -6.28
CA ASN A 828 9.00 -17.26 -6.82
C ASN A 828 9.99 -17.51 -5.67
N PRO A 829 10.44 -18.77 -5.46
CA PRO A 829 11.30 -19.12 -4.34
C PRO A 829 12.67 -18.45 -4.41
N LEU A 830 13.19 -18.11 -5.59
CA LEU A 830 14.48 -17.43 -5.74
C LEU A 830 14.45 -16.00 -5.17
N CYS A 831 13.29 -15.33 -5.26
CA CYS A 831 13.08 -14.01 -4.68
C CYS A 831 12.81 -14.10 -3.18
N LEU A 832 11.92 -15.00 -2.80
CA LEU A 832 11.48 -15.22 -1.43
C LEU A 832 12.63 -15.65 -0.52
N ASP A 833 13.57 -16.45 -1.04
CA ASP A 833 14.71 -16.94 -0.26
C ASP A 833 15.64 -15.82 0.24
N LYS A 834 15.55 -14.59 -0.30
CA LYS A 834 16.35 -13.46 0.18
C LYS A 834 15.88 -12.90 1.53
N ASP A 835 14.63 -13.12 1.92
CA ASP A 835 14.09 -12.65 3.19
C ASP A 835 13.95 -13.80 4.19
N VAL A 836 14.37 -13.55 5.42
CA VAL A 836 14.47 -14.58 6.46
C VAL A 836 13.11 -15.22 6.80
N LYS A 837 12.03 -14.45 6.79
CA LYS A 837 10.69 -14.93 7.21
C LYS A 837 10.13 -15.89 6.17
N TRP A 838 10.29 -15.53 4.91
CA TRP A 838 9.91 -16.35 3.76
C TRP A 838 10.73 -17.63 3.67
N ARG A 839 12.05 -17.53 3.91
CA ARG A 839 12.93 -18.70 3.99
C ARG A 839 12.49 -19.64 5.11
N MET A 840 12.21 -19.13 6.31
CA MET A 840 11.71 -19.93 7.43
C MET A 840 10.41 -20.66 7.08
N TYR A 841 9.48 -20.00 6.38
CA TYR A 841 8.24 -20.64 5.91
C TYR A 841 8.51 -21.76 4.91
N MET A 842 9.34 -21.50 3.90
CA MET A 842 9.70 -22.51 2.90
C MET A 842 10.44 -23.71 3.52
N ASP A 843 11.39 -23.46 4.43
CA ASP A 843 12.12 -24.51 5.13
C ASP A 843 11.18 -25.38 5.97
N ARG A 844 10.23 -24.76 6.68
CA ARG A 844 9.22 -25.51 7.43
C ARG A 844 8.33 -26.36 6.52
N CYS A 845 7.89 -25.83 5.39
CA CYS A 845 7.15 -26.61 4.40
C CYS A 845 7.96 -27.79 3.84
N ARG A 846 9.29 -27.66 3.69
CA ARG A 846 10.15 -28.80 3.27
C ARG A 846 10.20 -29.89 4.33
N GLU A 847 10.43 -29.52 5.59
CA GLU A 847 10.44 -30.46 6.72
C GLU A 847 9.13 -31.23 6.86
N LEU A 848 8.00 -30.53 6.62
CA LEU A 848 6.66 -31.09 6.70
C LEU A 848 6.19 -31.78 5.41
N GLY A 849 7.01 -31.79 4.36
CA GLY A 849 6.65 -32.38 3.07
C GLY A 849 5.52 -31.65 2.32
N THR A 850 5.28 -30.36 2.61
CA THR A 850 4.26 -29.51 1.96
C THR A 850 4.84 -28.41 1.07
N TYR A 851 6.08 -28.58 0.64
CA TYR A 851 6.69 -27.80 -0.43
C TYR A 851 6.39 -28.46 -1.78
N HIS A 852 5.76 -27.72 -2.69
CA HIS A 852 5.39 -28.16 -4.05
C HIS A 852 5.99 -27.23 -5.11
N GLY A 853 5.96 -27.68 -6.37
CA GLY A 853 6.49 -26.92 -7.50
C GLY A 853 8.01 -26.85 -7.51
N PHE A 854 8.55 -25.72 -7.95
CA PHE A 854 10.00 -25.53 -8.10
C PHE A 854 10.69 -25.32 -6.75
N ASP A 855 11.69 -26.14 -6.39
CA ASP A 855 12.52 -25.96 -5.19
C ASP A 855 13.87 -25.30 -5.50
N SER A 856 14.17 -24.18 -4.83
CA SER A 856 15.47 -23.52 -4.89
C SER A 856 16.62 -24.38 -4.34
N LYS A 857 16.37 -25.35 -3.43
CA LYS A 857 17.41 -26.23 -2.87
C LYS A 857 17.84 -27.35 -3.81
N HIS A 858 17.03 -27.74 -4.80
CA HIS A 858 17.47 -28.68 -5.85
C HIS A 858 18.62 -28.12 -6.70
N ILE A 859 18.88 -26.81 -6.62
CA ILE A 859 20.06 -26.14 -7.19
C ILE A 859 21.30 -26.31 -6.27
N MET A 860 21.13 -26.46 -4.95
CA MET A 860 22.25 -26.49 -4.00
C MET A 860 22.75 -27.92 -3.71
N SER A 861 21.86 -28.93 -3.72
CA SER A 861 22.17 -30.30 -3.24
C SER A 861 22.78 -31.22 -4.29
N ASN A 862 22.36 -31.11 -5.54
CA ASN A 862 23.16 -31.64 -6.63
C ASN A 862 24.21 -30.59 -6.92
N GLY A 863 25.50 -30.92 -6.93
CA GLY A 863 26.59 -30.05 -7.44
C GLY A 863 26.37 -29.56 -8.89
N SER A 864 25.21 -29.88 -9.45
CA SER A 864 24.64 -29.44 -10.69
C SER A 864 23.60 -28.31 -10.59
N GLY A 865 23.30 -27.62 -9.49
CA GLY A 865 22.49 -26.40 -9.68
C GLY A 865 23.27 -25.28 -10.31
N GLN A 866 24.58 -25.22 -10.05
CA GLN A 866 25.48 -24.48 -10.91
C GLN A 866 25.51 -25.12 -12.32
N GLN A 867 25.31 -26.42 -12.53
CA GLN A 867 25.24 -27.04 -13.88
C GLN A 867 23.86 -27.06 -14.57
N ILE A 868 22.75 -26.81 -13.89
CA ILE A 868 21.39 -26.68 -14.42
C ILE A 868 21.17 -25.21 -14.70
N VAL A 869 21.62 -24.33 -13.80
CA VAL A 869 21.86 -22.92 -14.14
C VAL A 869 22.95 -22.83 -15.21
N ASN A 870 24.02 -23.65 -15.26
CA ASN A 870 24.99 -23.70 -16.39
C ASN A 870 24.61 -24.67 -17.53
N LYS A 871 23.42 -25.31 -17.54
CA LYS A 871 22.84 -26.03 -18.70
C LYS A 871 21.75 -25.18 -19.34
N LEU A 872 20.99 -24.44 -18.54
CA LEU A 872 20.08 -23.38 -18.97
C LEU A 872 20.82 -22.05 -19.27
N ALA A 873 21.97 -21.76 -18.66
CA ALA A 873 22.78 -20.57 -18.96
C ALA A 873 23.46 -20.60 -20.33
N PRO A 874 23.89 -21.73 -20.92
CA PRO A 874 24.31 -21.74 -22.33
C PRO A 874 23.15 -21.49 -23.30
N LEU A 875 21.91 -21.82 -22.92
CA LEU A 875 20.68 -21.46 -23.65
C LEU A 875 20.21 -20.01 -23.37
N LEU A 876 20.71 -19.39 -22.29
CA LEU A 876 20.48 -17.99 -21.92
C LEU A 876 21.70 -17.07 -22.13
N LYS A 877 22.85 -17.60 -22.59
CA LYS A 877 24.10 -16.87 -22.85
C LYS A 877 25.01 -17.63 -23.82
N GLY A 878 24.94 -17.22 -25.08
CA GLY A 878 26.04 -17.23 -26.06
C GLY A 878 26.68 -15.84 -26.22
N MET A 879 26.62 -14.98 -25.20
CA MET A 879 27.08 -13.60 -25.29
C MET A 879 28.26 -13.32 -24.36
N SER A 880 29.41 -13.09 -24.99
CA SER A 880 30.65 -12.63 -24.39
C SER A 880 31.25 -11.55 -25.29
N ILE A 881 31.66 -10.41 -24.73
CA ILE A 881 32.64 -9.52 -25.40
C ILE A 881 33.53 -8.89 -24.34
N SER A 882 34.74 -9.44 -24.30
CA SER A 882 35.85 -9.02 -23.47
C SER A 882 36.12 -7.52 -23.58
N ALA A 883 36.27 -6.92 -22.42
CA ALA A 883 36.84 -5.59 -22.27
C ALA A 883 38.33 -5.55 -22.67
N ARG A 884 38.76 -4.42 -23.27
CA ARG A 884 40.13 -3.93 -23.11
C ARG A 884 40.17 -2.52 -22.53
N LYS A 885 41.13 -2.40 -21.62
CA LYS A 885 41.41 -1.36 -20.64
C LYS A 885 42.03 -0.09 -21.26
N PRO A 886 41.99 1.03 -20.51
CA PRO A 886 42.40 2.36 -20.97
C PRO A 886 43.91 2.60 -20.85
N LYS A 887 44.46 3.41 -21.75
CA LYS A 887 45.69 4.19 -21.53
C LYS A 887 45.27 5.67 -21.59
N LYS A 888 45.32 6.33 -20.44
CA LYS A 888 46.35 7.29 -19.99
C LYS A 888 46.07 8.68 -20.57
#